data_AF-A0A5N7WQH4-F1
#
_entry.id   AF-A0A5N7WQH4-F1
#
_cell.length_a   1.000
_cell.length_b   1.000
_cell.length_c   1.000
_cell.angle_alpha   90.00
_cell.angle_beta   90.00
_cell.angle_gamma   90.00
#
_symmetry.space_group_name_H-M   'P 1'
#
loop_
_entity.id
_entity.type
_entity.pdbx_description
1 polymer ?
#
loop_
_entity_poly.entity_id
_entity_poly.type
_entity_poly.pdbx_seq_one_letter_code
_entity_poly.pdbx_strand_id
1 'polypeptide(L)'
;MPVKLIPQGSGFARLTEAVTSEFGQLIELVRQAVRDKLRLTVNGDYYVDMRGIWPDRAVVQVKGRLYSYAYTVNADNTVALAEGEEVVAQFQPVSDKTGVVIPDISEADRAAGRVKLSEIVRESQEAVAFREAQDGTIEVTLIRAGRSGNRNYYPDQALREAAPMFEGVRVFAKSDADHSAGRGKDVRNLIGGIYSVRFVEGKTPDTGSLVGTFKAIDPSDSTVTKMVGSVKRGMQGLLGLSIDADARTRKRTSGSETLREAVKFTKVHSVDLIVEPGAGGGLDRLTEAAADPSTSPPESQEGSQTMPLWKQRMLEAIKAKDPAKHAAIKLDTITDDEVVNLHEAVCGPLVPEPGTQRVTEAASDNTPLTRADLQAFELRGAARERINAAKLPQASKDRLQAQVAVATADRLTEAAVGDLIKAEGDYVARLTESGTVRVPMFGEGSVVVGDRSQTMRDMMDAFWDPSHKDHGRVQSFKECYIEMTGDRLVTGRLRECDQSRMVESLGSSSLGEVLGDSVARRMLAEYRAAVDFDGWRQLVNVVPVSDFRQQHRTRWGGYGDLPAVAEGADYQALSSPTDEEATYGVTKRGGTEDVTLEMIKNDDVGVIRRIPTKLSRAAKRTLAKFVFDFLRSNAAIYDSKALFHADHNNLFTGALDKTSIAAHRLAMLKQTELTSNDRIGITPTRLVVPVELQEAAVDLFKLSTNNEKTFIQSLTMNIIPVWYWTDANDWCTAADPADIPGIEVGFLDGKQEPELFVQDAPNVGSMFSADKLTYKLRHIYGGAVCDYRAFTKAVVA
;
A
#
# COMPACT_ATOMS: atom_id res chain seq x y z
N MET A 1 12.25 57.55 -16.03
CA MET A 1 13.61 57.14 -16.49
C MET A 1 14.60 58.07 -15.80
N PRO A 2 15.74 57.64 -15.23
CA PRO A 2 16.52 56.40 -15.44
C PRO A 2 16.72 55.57 -14.15
N VAL A 3 16.98 54.27 -14.27
CA VAL A 3 17.31 53.39 -13.12
C VAL A 3 18.82 53.30 -12.95
N LYS A 4 19.30 53.66 -11.76
CA LYS A 4 20.68 53.48 -11.27
C LYS A 4 20.87 52.05 -10.75
N LEU A 5 21.98 51.44 -11.14
CA LEU A 5 22.55 50.21 -10.57
C LEU A 5 23.09 50.42 -9.15
N ILE A 6 22.94 49.42 -8.26
CA ILE A 6 23.97 48.94 -7.31
C ILE A 6 23.75 47.40 -7.07
N PRO A 7 24.65 46.62 -6.40
CA PRO A 7 25.57 45.64 -7.00
C PRO A 7 25.38 44.18 -6.50
N GLN A 8 26.26 43.27 -6.96
CA GLN A 8 26.40 41.87 -6.53
C GLN A 8 26.42 41.71 -4.99
N GLY A 9 25.55 40.83 -4.48
CA GLY A 9 25.53 40.38 -3.09
C GLY A 9 24.92 38.98 -2.98
N SER A 10 25.69 38.07 -2.39
CA SER A 10 25.37 36.67 -2.09
C SER A 10 24.12 36.54 -1.22
N GLY A 11 23.06 35.94 -1.77
CA GLY A 11 21.92 35.44 -1.01
C GLY A 11 22.06 33.94 -0.75
N PHE A 12 22.06 33.53 0.52
CA PHE A 12 21.82 32.13 0.90
C PHE A 12 20.33 31.85 0.65
N ALA A 13 20.02 30.89 -0.23
CA ALA A 13 18.65 30.53 -0.56
C ALA A 13 18.42 29.06 -0.23
N ARG A 14 17.39 28.82 0.58
CA ARG A 14 16.88 27.49 0.94
C ARG A 14 16.31 26.81 -0.30
N LEU A 15 16.76 25.59 -0.61
CA LEU A 15 16.24 24.77 -1.70
C LEU A 15 15.19 23.82 -1.13
N THR A 16 13.99 23.84 -1.70
CA THR A 16 12.90 22.94 -1.36
C THR A 16 12.12 22.60 -2.63
N GLU A 17 11.72 21.34 -2.75
CA GLU A 17 11.77 20.59 -4.02
C GLU A 17 10.40 19.93 -4.32
N ALA A 18 9.71 20.39 -5.38
CA ALA A 18 8.55 19.75 -6.02
C ALA A 18 8.53 20.00 -7.57
N VAL A 19 7.92 19.05 -8.30
CA VAL A 19 8.20 18.49 -9.65
C VAL A 19 7.85 19.32 -10.93
N THR A 20 8.53 19.03 -12.09
CA THR A 20 7.94 18.64 -13.43
C THR A 20 8.94 18.49 -14.62
N SER A 21 8.89 17.36 -15.37
CA SER A 21 8.75 17.27 -16.87
C SER A 21 8.62 15.80 -17.34
N GLU A 22 7.73 15.53 -18.30
CA GLU A 22 7.19 14.20 -18.65
C GLU A 22 7.89 13.50 -19.85
N PHE A 23 7.99 12.17 -19.79
CA PHE A 23 8.51 11.26 -20.84
C PHE A 23 7.86 11.46 -22.22
N GLY A 24 6.62 11.96 -22.28
CA GLY A 24 5.91 12.23 -23.53
C GLY A 24 6.56 13.31 -24.40
N GLN A 25 7.26 14.29 -23.80
CA GLN A 25 7.90 15.37 -24.56
C GLN A 25 9.14 14.89 -25.33
N LEU A 26 9.86 13.90 -24.80
CA LEU A 26 11.02 13.29 -25.48
C LEU A 26 10.59 12.57 -26.77
N ILE A 27 9.46 11.84 -26.71
CA ILE A 27 8.93 11.10 -27.86
C ILE A 27 8.59 12.05 -29.01
N GLU A 28 7.96 13.19 -28.71
CA GLU A 28 7.59 14.15 -29.76
C GLU A 28 8.79 14.87 -30.38
N LEU A 29 9.82 15.20 -29.59
CA LEU A 29 11.05 15.81 -30.11
C LEU A 29 11.78 14.88 -31.09
N VAL A 30 11.92 13.59 -30.72
CA VAL A 30 12.57 12.60 -31.59
C VAL A 30 11.73 12.33 -32.83
N ARG A 31 10.40 12.29 -32.71
CA ARG A 31 9.50 12.12 -33.87
C ARG A 31 9.58 13.29 -34.85
N GLN A 32 9.62 14.53 -34.35
CA GLN A 32 9.73 15.74 -35.19
C GLN A 32 11.05 15.75 -35.97
N ALA A 33 12.17 15.44 -35.33
CA ALA A 33 13.46 15.41 -36.00
C ALA A 33 13.53 14.35 -37.12
N VAL A 34 12.90 13.17 -36.92
CA VAL A 34 12.86 12.13 -37.96
C VAL A 34 12.00 12.59 -39.15
N ARG A 35 10.88 13.25 -38.88
CA ARG A 35 10.02 13.84 -39.92
C ARG A 35 10.79 14.88 -40.75
N ASP A 36 11.53 15.77 -40.10
CA ASP A 36 12.30 16.83 -40.75
C ASP A 36 13.43 16.25 -41.62
N LYS A 37 14.11 15.21 -41.12
CA LYS A 37 15.20 14.52 -41.85
C LYS A 37 14.71 13.82 -43.11
N LEU A 38 13.51 13.24 -43.10
CA LEU A 38 12.90 12.59 -44.26
C LEU A 38 12.33 13.59 -45.28
N ARG A 39 12.44 14.90 -45.03
CA ARG A 39 11.93 15.99 -45.89
C ARG A 39 10.47 15.79 -46.29
N LEU A 40 9.67 15.23 -45.39
CA LEU A 40 8.24 15.06 -45.60
C LEU A 40 7.60 16.45 -45.49
N THR A 41 7.19 17.04 -46.62
CA THR A 41 6.47 18.31 -46.64
C THR A 41 5.18 18.22 -45.84
N VAL A 42 4.77 19.32 -45.22
CA VAL A 42 3.57 19.48 -44.36
C VAL A 42 2.27 18.96 -45.00
N ASN A 43 2.23 18.77 -46.33
CA ASN A 43 1.11 18.22 -47.10
C ASN A 43 1.31 16.78 -47.62
N GLY A 44 2.22 15.99 -47.05
CA GLY A 44 2.34 14.56 -47.34
C GLY A 44 1.73 13.73 -46.21
N ASP A 45 0.76 12.87 -46.52
CA ASP A 45 -0.03 12.02 -45.59
C ASP A 45 0.77 10.95 -44.82
N TYR A 46 2.07 11.12 -44.63
CA TYR A 46 2.92 10.14 -43.98
C TYR A 46 3.18 10.51 -42.52
N TYR A 47 2.46 9.83 -41.62
CA TYR A 47 2.75 9.84 -40.19
C TYR A 47 3.98 8.97 -39.91
N VAL A 48 4.94 9.50 -39.14
CA VAL A 48 6.12 8.74 -38.69
C VAL A 48 5.69 7.88 -37.51
N ASP A 49 5.38 6.61 -37.79
CA ASP A 49 5.04 5.63 -36.76
C ASP A 49 6.31 5.18 -36.01
N MET A 50 6.40 5.52 -34.73
CA MET A 50 7.53 5.15 -33.86
C MET A 50 7.23 3.81 -33.19
N ARG A 51 7.97 2.77 -33.60
CA ARG A 51 7.79 1.38 -33.13
C ARG A 51 8.53 1.09 -31.82
N GLY A 52 9.56 1.85 -31.52
CA GLY A 52 10.29 1.76 -30.26
C GLY A 52 11.32 2.88 -30.12
N ILE A 53 11.57 3.29 -28.87
CA ILE A 53 12.56 4.30 -28.52
C ILE A 53 13.46 3.74 -27.41
N TRP A 54 14.77 3.87 -27.62
CA TRP A 54 15.84 3.48 -26.69
C TRP A 54 16.72 4.69 -26.41
N PRO A 55 17.55 4.67 -25.36
CA PRO A 55 18.39 5.80 -24.99
C PRO A 55 19.30 6.32 -26.12
N ASP A 56 19.70 5.46 -27.06
CA ASP A 56 20.64 5.73 -28.13
C ASP A 56 20.04 5.70 -29.54
N ARG A 57 18.82 5.16 -29.71
CA ARG A 57 18.19 4.96 -31.02
C ARG A 57 16.66 4.93 -31.00
N ALA A 58 16.04 5.33 -32.10
CA ALA A 58 14.61 5.21 -32.33
C ALA A 58 14.35 4.38 -33.59
N VAL A 59 13.42 3.44 -33.51
CA VAL A 59 12.99 2.64 -34.65
C VAL A 59 11.65 3.16 -35.13
N VAL A 60 11.59 3.53 -36.41
CA VAL A 60 10.40 4.08 -37.05
C VAL A 60 10.04 3.26 -38.29
N GLN A 61 8.75 3.23 -38.63
CA GLN A 61 8.27 2.60 -39.84
C GLN A 61 8.09 3.66 -40.95
N VAL A 62 8.74 3.45 -42.09
CA VAL A 62 8.65 4.32 -43.27
C VAL A 62 8.41 3.46 -44.51
N LYS A 63 7.31 3.71 -45.24
CA LYS A 63 6.93 2.98 -46.47
C LYS A 63 6.89 1.45 -46.30
N GLY A 64 6.46 0.98 -45.12
CA GLY A 64 6.34 -0.44 -44.81
C GLY A 64 7.64 -1.13 -44.37
N ARG A 65 8.78 -0.42 -44.33
CA ARG A 65 10.07 -0.92 -43.84
C ARG A 65 10.43 -0.25 -42.51
N LEU A 66 11.19 -0.93 -41.66
CA LEU A 66 11.63 -0.38 -40.38
C LEU A 66 13.03 0.22 -40.55
N TYR A 67 13.23 1.41 -39.99
CA TYR A 67 14.52 2.10 -39.99
C TYR A 67 14.89 2.45 -38.55
N SER A 68 16.13 2.14 -38.17
CA SER A 68 16.73 2.54 -36.90
C SER A 68 17.53 3.82 -37.11
N TYR A 69 17.21 4.86 -36.34
CA TYR A 69 17.95 6.12 -36.31
C TYR A 69 18.61 6.27 -34.94
N ALA A 70 19.94 6.30 -34.90
CA ALA A 70 20.63 6.74 -33.69
C ALA A 70 20.35 8.24 -33.46
N TYR A 71 20.03 8.62 -32.23
CA TYR A 71 19.70 10.00 -31.91
C TYR A 71 20.43 10.47 -30.66
N THR A 72 20.80 11.75 -30.65
CA THR A 72 21.30 12.43 -29.46
C THR A 72 20.48 13.67 -29.22
N VAL A 73 19.97 13.84 -28.01
CA VAL A 73 19.23 15.04 -27.62
C VAL A 73 20.25 16.03 -27.07
N ASN A 74 20.41 17.15 -27.76
CA ASN A 74 21.28 18.21 -27.32
C ASN A 74 20.65 18.98 -26.16
N ALA A 75 21.48 19.71 -25.42
CA ALA A 75 21.07 20.48 -24.26
C ALA A 75 19.95 21.50 -24.55
N ASP A 76 19.75 21.89 -25.82
CA ASP A 76 18.74 22.82 -26.35
C ASP A 76 17.44 22.17 -26.84
N ASN A 77 17.19 20.91 -26.47
CA ASN A 77 16.06 20.10 -26.95
C ASN A 77 16.04 19.91 -28.48
N THR A 78 17.16 20.16 -29.16
CA THR A 78 17.33 19.77 -30.56
C THR A 78 17.79 18.31 -30.63
N VAL A 79 17.20 17.53 -31.52
CA VAL A 79 17.56 16.12 -31.70
C VAL A 79 18.42 16.00 -32.95
N ALA A 80 19.68 15.59 -32.77
CA ALA A 80 20.56 15.22 -33.87
C ALA A 80 20.35 13.75 -34.21
N LEU A 81 20.11 13.46 -35.49
CA LEU A 81 19.85 12.10 -35.99
C LEU A 81 20.98 11.64 -36.91
N ALA A 82 21.53 10.45 -36.66
CA ALA A 82 22.43 9.75 -37.57
C ALA A 82 21.68 9.20 -38.80
N GLU A 83 22.38 8.79 -39.85
CA GLU A 83 21.76 8.15 -41.02
C GLU A 83 20.99 6.89 -40.60
N GLY A 84 19.82 6.66 -41.21
CA GLY A 84 18.92 5.59 -40.84
C GLY A 84 19.35 4.26 -41.47
N GLU A 85 19.47 3.23 -40.66
CA GLU A 85 19.77 1.87 -41.11
C GLU A 85 18.48 1.05 -41.22
N GLU A 86 18.28 0.33 -42.33
CA GLU A 86 17.12 -0.55 -42.51
C GLU A 86 17.25 -1.74 -41.55
N VAL A 87 16.25 -1.94 -40.69
CA VAL A 87 16.18 -3.04 -39.74
C VAL A 87 14.97 -3.91 -40.04
N VAL A 88 15.04 -5.19 -39.70
CA VAL A 88 13.91 -6.12 -39.82
C VAL A 88 13.52 -6.63 -38.45
N ALA A 89 12.21 -6.76 -38.21
CA ALA A 89 11.71 -7.35 -36.98
C ALA A 89 11.96 -8.87 -37.02
N GLN A 90 12.96 -9.33 -36.27
CA GLN A 90 13.22 -10.76 -36.10
C GLN A 90 12.41 -11.28 -34.91
N PHE A 91 11.50 -12.22 -35.15
CA PHE A 91 10.82 -12.94 -34.08
C PHE A 91 11.82 -13.88 -33.41
N GLN A 92 12.32 -13.48 -32.24
CA GLN A 92 12.95 -14.41 -31.29
C GLN A 92 11.86 -14.94 -30.37
N PRO A 93 11.52 -16.24 -30.42
CA PRO A 93 10.71 -16.83 -29.36
C PRO A 93 11.43 -16.59 -28.04
N VAL A 94 10.71 -16.11 -27.03
CA VAL A 94 11.22 -16.03 -25.66
C VAL A 94 11.30 -17.45 -25.11
N SER A 95 12.25 -18.24 -25.63
CA SER A 95 12.76 -19.44 -24.97
C SER A 95 13.67 -18.96 -23.86
N ASP A 96 13.40 -19.40 -22.63
CA ASP A 96 14.21 -19.24 -21.41
C ASP A 96 15.71 -19.05 -21.65
N LYS A 97 16.10 -17.80 -21.94
CA LYS A 97 17.48 -17.37 -22.07
C LYS A 97 17.65 -15.99 -21.45
N THR A 98 17.39 -15.89 -20.15
CA THR A 98 18.48 -15.43 -19.27
C THR A 98 19.63 -16.40 -19.46
N GLY A 99 20.83 -15.92 -19.80
CA GLY A 99 21.96 -16.78 -20.15
C GLY A 99 22.31 -17.76 -19.02
N VAL A 100 21.81 -18.99 -19.12
CA VAL A 100 22.33 -20.17 -18.42
C VAL A 100 23.25 -20.88 -19.41
N VAL A 101 24.55 -20.84 -19.15
CA VAL A 101 25.50 -21.77 -19.76
C VAL A 101 25.38 -23.06 -18.95
N ILE A 102 24.75 -24.09 -19.50
CA ILE A 102 24.71 -25.43 -18.93
C ILE A 102 26.07 -26.09 -19.26
N PRO A 103 26.87 -26.54 -18.29
CA PRO A 103 28.02 -27.39 -18.60
C PRO A 103 27.52 -28.76 -19.08
N ASP A 104 28.15 -29.28 -20.13
CA ASP A 104 27.81 -30.56 -20.75
C ASP A 104 28.03 -31.71 -19.75
N ILE A 105 26.95 -32.33 -19.27
CA ILE A 105 27.01 -33.44 -18.31
C ILE A 105 26.89 -34.74 -19.11
N SER A 106 27.94 -35.56 -19.07
CA SER A 106 27.98 -36.82 -19.81
C SER A 106 26.88 -37.79 -19.39
N GLU A 107 26.36 -38.61 -20.32
CA GLU A 107 25.31 -39.61 -20.05
C GLU A 107 25.68 -40.61 -18.94
N ALA A 108 26.98 -40.80 -18.67
CA ALA A 108 27.47 -41.68 -17.63
C ALA A 108 27.13 -41.18 -16.20
N ASP A 109 27.05 -39.86 -15.98
CA ASP A 109 26.77 -39.29 -14.65
C ASP A 109 25.27 -39.31 -14.32
N ARG A 110 24.40 -39.31 -15.33
CA ARG A 110 22.95 -39.50 -15.19
C ARG A 110 22.58 -40.91 -14.74
N ALA A 111 23.30 -41.93 -15.21
CA ALA A 111 23.02 -43.34 -14.89
C ALA A 111 23.45 -43.73 -13.45
N ALA A 112 24.39 -43.00 -12.84
CA ALA A 112 24.96 -43.34 -11.53
C ALA A 112 24.26 -42.68 -10.32
N GLY A 113 23.22 -41.85 -10.53
CA GLY A 113 22.42 -41.27 -9.45
C GLY A 113 23.17 -40.29 -8.52
N ARG A 114 24.30 -39.72 -8.97
CA ARG A 114 25.16 -38.85 -8.15
C ARG A 114 24.76 -37.37 -8.11
N VAL A 115 23.64 -36.99 -8.73
CA VAL A 115 23.16 -35.59 -8.75
C VAL A 115 21.67 -35.54 -8.42
N LYS A 116 21.32 -34.93 -7.29
CA LYS A 116 19.92 -34.71 -6.88
C LYS A 116 19.39 -33.40 -7.48
N LEU A 117 18.25 -33.47 -8.17
CA LEU A 117 17.60 -32.33 -8.84
C LEU A 117 17.24 -31.18 -7.87
N SER A 118 17.12 -31.46 -6.57
CA SER A 118 16.84 -30.48 -5.52
C SER A 118 18.04 -29.62 -5.11
N GLU A 119 19.27 -30.04 -5.46
CA GLU A 119 20.50 -29.31 -5.11
C GLU A 119 20.92 -28.33 -6.21
N ILE A 120 20.62 -28.63 -7.49
CA ILE A 120 20.89 -27.72 -8.62
C ILE A 120 20.02 -26.44 -8.57
N VAL A 121 18.79 -26.53 -8.04
CA VAL A 121 17.93 -25.35 -7.86
C VAL A 121 18.43 -24.41 -6.76
N ARG A 122 19.38 -24.86 -5.93
CA ARG A 122 19.91 -24.07 -4.80
C ARG A 122 21.22 -23.35 -5.11
N GLU A 123 21.89 -23.65 -6.23
CA GLU A 123 23.18 -23.02 -6.59
C GLU A 123 23.10 -22.03 -7.77
N SER A 124 21.96 -21.91 -8.47
CA SER A 124 21.80 -20.95 -9.59
C SER A 124 21.04 -19.67 -9.22
N GLN A 125 20.96 -19.34 -7.93
CA GLN A 125 20.56 -18.01 -7.44
C GLN A 125 21.76 -17.27 -6.84
N GLU A 126 22.76 -16.93 -7.66
CA GLU A 126 23.61 -15.77 -7.35
C GLU A 126 23.04 -14.50 -7.96
N ALA A 127 21.82 -14.17 -7.54
CA ALA A 127 21.44 -12.77 -7.34
C ALA A 127 21.81 -12.43 -5.89
N VAL A 128 23.08 -12.03 -5.72
CA VAL A 128 23.72 -11.44 -4.52
C VAL A 128 22.76 -11.32 -3.34
N ALA A 129 22.82 -12.27 -2.39
CA ALA A 129 21.98 -12.30 -1.18
C ALA A 129 22.15 -11.03 -0.31
N PHE A 130 21.13 -10.68 0.47
CA PHE A 130 21.15 -9.52 1.35
C PHE A 130 21.89 -9.99 2.58
N ARG A 131 23.09 -9.46 2.81
CA ARG A 131 23.81 -9.66 4.05
C ARG A 131 23.73 -8.35 4.82
N GLU A 132 22.92 -8.35 5.88
CA GLU A 132 23.02 -7.33 6.91
C GLU A 132 24.44 -7.41 7.47
N ALA A 133 25.15 -6.29 7.57
CA ALA A 133 26.34 -6.27 8.42
C ALA A 133 25.88 -6.68 9.83
N GLN A 134 26.68 -7.45 10.58
CA GLN A 134 26.33 -7.87 11.95
C GLN A 134 25.94 -6.68 12.86
N ASP A 135 26.33 -5.46 12.47
CA ASP A 135 26.13 -4.20 13.19
C ASP A 135 24.89 -3.39 12.73
N GLY A 136 24.08 -3.88 11.78
CA GLY A 136 22.82 -3.23 11.35
C GLY A 136 22.99 -2.00 10.43
N THR A 137 24.17 -1.80 9.84
CA THR A 137 24.50 -0.65 8.97
C THR A 137 24.10 -0.89 7.50
N ILE A 138 23.75 0.18 6.77
CA ILE A 138 23.26 0.11 5.38
C ILE A 138 24.04 1.08 4.51
N GLU A 139 24.57 0.63 3.36
CA GLU A 139 25.14 1.54 2.36
C GLU A 139 24.02 2.26 1.59
N VAL A 140 24.14 3.57 1.44
CA VAL A 140 23.11 4.43 0.86
C VAL A 140 23.71 5.42 -0.13
N THR A 141 23.04 5.64 -1.25
CA THR A 141 23.34 6.76 -2.15
C THR A 141 22.65 8.01 -1.60
N LEU A 142 23.44 9.03 -1.27
CA LEU A 142 22.94 10.31 -0.76
C LEU A 142 22.43 11.20 -1.89
N ILE A 143 23.19 11.26 -2.99
CA ILE A 143 22.89 12.09 -4.16
C ILE A 143 23.64 11.58 -5.39
N ARG A 144 23.00 11.61 -6.57
CA ARG A 144 23.65 11.35 -7.87
C ARG A 144 23.97 12.68 -8.57
N ALA A 145 25.11 12.73 -9.24
CA ALA A 145 25.51 13.85 -10.06
C ALA A 145 24.59 14.00 -11.28
N GLY A 146 24.53 15.21 -11.80
CA GLY A 146 23.70 15.58 -12.94
C GLY A 146 22.47 16.41 -12.57
N ARG A 147 21.44 16.35 -13.41
CA ARG A 147 20.22 17.16 -13.28
C ARG A 147 19.31 16.56 -12.21
N SER A 148 18.98 17.36 -11.20
CA SER A 148 17.91 17.07 -10.24
C SER A 148 16.53 17.48 -10.78
N GLY A 149 15.48 16.83 -10.29
CA GLY A 149 14.08 17.12 -10.58
C GLY A 149 13.65 18.55 -10.29
N ASN A 150 14.41 19.31 -9.51
CA ASN A 150 14.08 20.67 -9.07
C ASN A 150 14.90 21.77 -9.73
N ARG A 151 15.30 21.51 -10.97
CA ARG A 151 16.07 22.43 -11.82
C ARG A 151 17.43 22.81 -11.21
N ASN A 152 17.92 22.02 -10.25
CA ASN A 152 19.27 22.08 -9.73
C ASN A 152 20.18 21.16 -10.56
N TYR A 153 21.45 21.51 -10.68
CA TYR A 153 22.45 20.69 -11.35
C TYR A 153 23.64 20.46 -10.41
N TYR A 154 24.01 19.21 -10.21
CA TYR A 154 25.09 18.80 -9.30
C TYR A 154 26.27 18.25 -10.11
N PRO A 155 27.33 19.03 -10.33
CA PRO A 155 28.50 18.54 -11.05
C PRO A 155 29.33 17.58 -10.18
N ASP A 156 30.00 16.61 -10.80
CA ASP A 156 30.83 15.62 -10.10
C ASP A 156 31.86 16.29 -9.19
N GLN A 157 32.49 17.36 -9.67
CA GLN A 157 33.49 18.11 -8.92
C GLN A 157 32.93 18.69 -7.62
N ALA A 158 31.73 19.27 -7.64
CA ALA A 158 31.14 19.87 -6.44
C ALA A 158 30.74 18.80 -5.41
N LEU A 159 30.29 17.63 -5.86
CA LEU A 159 29.99 16.50 -4.98
C LEU A 159 31.25 15.87 -4.40
N ARG A 160 32.32 15.74 -5.20
CA ARG A 160 33.63 15.26 -4.76
C ARG A 160 34.24 16.15 -3.69
N GLU A 161 34.15 17.47 -3.85
CA GLU A 161 34.60 18.45 -2.87
C GLU A 161 33.72 18.49 -1.61
N ALA A 162 32.44 18.13 -1.73
CA ALA A 162 31.49 18.15 -0.62
C ALA A 162 31.47 16.86 0.21
N ALA A 163 32.07 15.75 -0.25
CA ALA A 163 32.04 14.46 0.45
C ALA A 163 32.39 14.54 1.95
N PRO A 164 33.44 15.27 2.39
CA PRO A 164 33.74 15.40 3.82
C PRO A 164 32.67 16.14 4.64
N MET A 165 31.82 16.94 4.01
CA MET A 165 30.76 17.71 4.68
C MET A 165 29.54 16.85 5.04
N PHE A 166 29.44 15.65 4.46
CA PHE A 166 28.35 14.71 4.74
C PHE A 166 28.71 13.71 5.86
N GLU A 167 29.95 13.73 6.35
CA GLU A 167 30.39 12.86 7.44
C GLU A 167 29.75 13.29 8.78
N GLY A 168 29.04 12.37 9.43
CA GLY A 168 28.32 12.62 10.69
C GLY A 168 27.03 13.42 10.55
N VAL A 169 26.50 13.60 9.33
CA VAL A 169 25.25 14.34 9.12
C VAL A 169 24.05 13.56 9.64
N ARG A 170 23.14 14.27 10.31
CA ARG A 170 21.93 13.71 10.93
C ARG A 170 20.90 13.32 9.88
N VAL A 171 20.26 12.17 10.11
CA VAL A 171 19.18 11.65 9.27
C VAL A 171 17.83 11.75 9.97
N PHE A 172 16.87 12.40 9.34
CA PHE A 172 15.51 12.55 9.87
C PHE A 172 14.47 11.86 8.98
N ALA A 173 13.43 11.26 9.57
CA ALA A 173 12.25 10.81 8.84
C ALA A 173 11.24 11.97 8.71
N LYS A 174 10.90 12.38 7.48
CA LYS A 174 10.00 13.52 7.24
C LYS A 174 9.00 13.24 6.13
N SER A 175 7.89 13.97 6.16
CA SER A 175 7.01 14.09 4.99
C SER A 175 7.66 14.98 3.93
N ASP A 176 7.31 14.76 2.65
CA ASP A 176 7.83 15.55 1.53
C ASP A 176 7.48 17.06 1.68
N ALA A 177 6.33 17.36 2.28
CA ALA A 177 5.88 18.71 2.58
C ALA A 177 6.72 19.39 3.68
N ASP A 178 7.09 18.65 4.75
CA ASP A 178 7.90 19.18 5.84
C ASP A 178 9.36 19.38 5.41
N HIS A 179 9.89 18.46 4.60
CA HIS A 179 11.19 18.61 3.95
C HIS A 179 11.20 19.86 3.05
N SER A 180 10.15 20.03 2.23
CA SER A 180 9.95 21.20 1.36
C SER A 180 9.63 22.52 2.08
N ALA A 181 9.34 22.50 3.38
CA ALA A 181 9.25 23.71 4.20
C ALA A 181 10.51 23.95 5.05
N GLY A 182 11.47 23.01 5.02
CA GLY A 182 12.62 22.92 5.92
C GLY A 182 12.20 22.90 7.40
N ARG A 183 11.04 22.32 7.71
CA ARG A 183 10.53 22.11 9.07
C ARG A 183 10.90 20.68 9.53
N GLY A 184 10.42 20.27 10.71
CA GLY A 184 10.54 18.88 11.17
C GLY A 184 11.90 18.45 11.71
N LYS A 185 12.78 19.39 12.11
CA LYS A 185 14.04 19.10 12.84
C LYS A 185 13.75 18.84 14.32
N ASP A 186 13.00 17.79 14.61
CA ASP A 186 12.65 17.34 15.96
C ASP A 186 13.47 16.09 16.32
N VAL A 187 13.88 15.97 17.58
CA VAL A 187 14.61 14.81 18.10
C VAL A 187 13.81 13.52 17.90
N ARG A 188 12.48 13.58 17.95
CA ARG A 188 11.58 12.43 17.73
C ARG A 188 11.67 11.85 16.31
N ASN A 189 12.10 12.66 15.34
CA ASN A 189 12.20 12.25 13.95
C ASN A 189 13.63 11.85 13.56
N LEU A 190 14.60 11.93 14.49
CA LEU A 190 16.00 11.62 14.25
C LEU A 190 16.21 10.10 14.28
N ILE A 191 16.54 9.52 13.12
CA ILE A 191 16.63 8.06 12.96
C ILE A 191 18.08 7.55 12.90
N GLY A 192 19.06 8.41 12.59
CA GLY A 192 20.44 7.97 12.41
C GLY A 192 21.42 9.04 11.96
N GLY A 193 22.60 8.60 11.57
CA GLY A 193 23.66 9.43 10.98
C GLY A 193 24.33 8.75 9.79
N ILE A 194 24.91 9.55 8.90
CA ILE A 194 25.69 9.08 7.75
C ILE A 194 27.18 9.12 8.06
N TYR A 195 27.91 8.06 7.71
CA TYR A 195 29.34 7.92 7.94
C TYR A 195 30.04 7.30 6.72
N SER A 196 31.37 7.36 6.68
CA SER A 196 32.19 6.75 5.61
C SER A 196 31.79 7.23 4.22
N VAL A 197 31.56 8.54 4.08
CA VAL A 197 31.08 9.13 2.82
C VAL A 197 32.20 9.19 1.79
N ARG A 198 31.94 8.67 0.59
CA ARG A 198 32.85 8.68 -0.56
C ARG A 198 32.12 9.03 -1.84
N PHE A 199 32.82 9.68 -2.76
CA PHE A 199 32.32 9.91 -4.11
C PHE A 199 32.74 8.75 -5.01
N VAL A 200 31.77 8.18 -5.74
CA VAL A 200 31.96 7.12 -6.72
C VAL A 200 31.85 7.73 -8.11
N GLU A 201 32.90 7.58 -8.92
CA GLU A 201 32.95 8.15 -10.28
C GLU A 201 31.96 7.46 -11.22
N GLY A 202 31.27 8.25 -12.04
CA GLY A 202 30.36 7.76 -13.08
C GLY A 202 31.10 7.34 -14.35
N LYS A 203 30.42 6.57 -15.21
CA LYS A 203 30.98 6.15 -16.52
C LYS A 203 31.18 7.33 -17.48
N THR A 204 30.45 8.42 -17.27
CA THR A 204 30.52 9.66 -18.05
C THR A 204 30.61 10.87 -17.11
N PRO A 205 31.09 12.05 -17.59
CA PRO A 205 31.10 13.25 -16.76
C PRO A 205 29.71 13.61 -16.22
N ASP A 206 29.65 14.04 -14.96
CA ASP A 206 28.43 14.40 -14.22
C ASP A 206 27.43 13.25 -14.07
N THR A 207 27.93 12.01 -13.94
CA THR A 207 27.11 10.81 -13.65
C THR A 207 27.60 10.01 -12.45
N GLY A 208 28.48 10.57 -11.62
CA GLY A 208 28.91 9.94 -10.38
C GLY A 208 27.84 9.95 -9.28
N SER A 209 28.15 9.35 -8.14
CA SER A 209 27.25 9.28 -7.00
C SER A 209 28.00 9.45 -5.69
N LEU A 210 27.41 10.21 -4.76
CA LEU A 210 27.89 10.32 -3.40
C LEU A 210 27.26 9.23 -2.53
N VAL A 211 28.08 8.32 -2.03
CA VAL A 211 27.66 7.13 -1.29
C VAL A 211 28.18 7.21 0.13
N GLY A 212 27.39 6.76 1.11
CA GLY A 212 27.79 6.68 2.51
C GLY A 212 27.12 5.51 3.23
N THR A 213 27.51 5.30 4.49
CA THR A 213 26.95 4.26 5.36
C THR A 213 26.00 4.89 6.36
N PHE A 214 24.72 4.51 6.30
CA PHE A 214 23.72 4.85 7.30
C PHE A 214 23.88 3.99 8.56
N LYS A 215 23.97 4.66 9.71
CA LYS A 215 23.94 4.04 11.04
C LYS A 215 22.71 4.53 11.79
N ALA A 216 21.82 3.60 12.14
CA ALA A 216 20.63 3.90 12.93
C ALA A 216 21.01 4.19 14.40
N ILE A 217 20.25 5.08 15.05
CA ILE A 217 20.34 5.28 16.51
C ILE A 217 19.67 4.14 17.26
N ASP A 218 18.50 3.72 16.79
CA ASP A 218 17.75 2.58 17.30
C ASP A 218 17.39 1.64 16.12
N PRO A 219 18.01 0.45 16.04
CA PRO A 219 17.69 -0.54 15.01
C PRO A 219 16.24 -1.04 15.05
N SER A 220 15.56 -0.91 16.18
CA SER A 220 14.18 -1.36 16.39
C SER A 220 13.12 -0.30 16.04
N ASP A 221 13.53 0.92 15.67
CA ASP A 221 12.60 1.96 15.22
C ASP A 221 11.77 1.46 14.01
N SER A 222 10.46 1.75 14.04
CA SER A 222 9.54 1.27 13.01
C SER A 222 9.90 1.76 11.60
N THR A 223 10.53 2.94 11.48
CA THR A 223 10.99 3.53 10.22
C THR A 223 12.26 2.84 9.74
N VAL A 224 13.21 2.59 10.64
CA VAL A 224 14.45 1.85 10.34
C VAL A 224 14.13 0.41 9.94
N THR A 225 13.18 -0.24 10.63
CA THR A 225 12.70 -1.58 10.30
C THR A 225 12.05 -1.63 8.90
N LYS A 226 11.31 -0.57 8.51
CA LYS A 226 10.76 -0.43 7.15
C LYS A 226 11.86 -0.22 6.12
N MET A 227 12.89 0.58 6.42
CA MET A 227 14.06 0.74 5.53
C MET A 227 14.77 -0.61 5.32
N VAL A 228 15.14 -1.31 6.39
CA VAL A 228 15.78 -2.64 6.32
C VAL A 228 14.87 -3.65 5.60
N GLY A 229 13.58 -3.66 5.92
CA GLY A 229 12.59 -4.53 5.30
C GLY A 229 12.39 -4.26 3.81
N SER A 230 12.44 -3.01 3.37
CA SER A 230 12.34 -2.62 1.97
C SER A 230 13.53 -3.13 1.15
N VAL A 231 14.75 -3.03 1.69
CA VAL A 231 15.97 -3.55 1.03
C VAL A 231 15.97 -5.08 1.03
N LYS A 232 15.59 -5.74 2.14
CA LYS A 232 15.46 -7.22 2.23
C LYS A 232 14.51 -7.79 1.17
N ARG A 233 13.44 -7.05 0.85
CA ARG A 233 12.39 -7.49 -0.08
C ARG A 233 12.57 -6.97 -1.50
N GLY A 234 13.67 -6.27 -1.81
CA GLY A 234 13.94 -5.70 -3.13
C GLY A 234 13.00 -4.54 -3.51
N MET A 235 12.39 -3.89 -2.51
CA MET A 235 11.46 -2.76 -2.65
C MET A 235 12.13 -1.42 -2.31
N GLN A 236 13.45 -1.29 -2.51
CA GLN A 236 14.19 -0.08 -2.14
C GLN A 236 13.77 1.19 -2.91
N GLY A 237 13.03 1.07 -4.01
CA GLY A 237 12.50 2.21 -4.78
C GLY A 237 11.31 2.92 -4.11
N LEU A 238 10.81 2.42 -2.99
CA LEU A 238 9.69 3.04 -2.24
C LEU A 238 10.15 4.10 -1.23
N LEU A 239 11.45 4.17 -0.94
CA LEU A 239 12.05 5.06 0.04
C LEU A 239 13.29 5.73 -0.57
N GLY A 240 13.38 7.03 -0.42
CA GLY A 240 14.46 7.85 -0.94
C GLY A 240 15.18 8.66 0.13
N LEU A 241 16.40 9.07 -0.17
CA LEU A 241 17.14 10.04 0.64
C LEU A 241 17.23 11.37 -0.09
N SER A 242 16.99 12.46 0.63
CA SER A 242 17.08 13.82 0.12
C SER A 242 17.95 14.70 1.01
N ILE A 243 18.66 15.66 0.43
CA ILE A 243 19.62 16.50 1.15
C ILE A 243 19.04 17.89 1.44
N ASP A 244 19.23 18.40 2.67
CA ASP A 244 19.01 19.81 3.03
C ASP A 244 20.39 20.47 3.21
N ALA A 245 20.82 21.27 2.22
CA ALA A 245 22.15 21.89 2.21
C ALA A 245 22.15 23.28 1.59
N ASP A 246 23.02 24.15 2.10
CA ASP A 246 23.34 25.45 1.50
C ASP A 246 24.50 25.28 0.51
N ALA A 247 24.32 25.77 -0.71
CA ALA A 247 25.35 25.79 -1.73
C ALA A 247 25.40 27.15 -2.45
N ARG A 248 26.60 27.55 -2.87
CA ARG A 248 26.79 28.64 -3.83
C ARG A 248 26.34 28.14 -5.20
N THR A 249 25.31 28.77 -5.73
CA THR A 249 24.76 28.41 -7.03
C THR A 249 25.16 29.41 -8.12
N ARG A 250 25.35 28.91 -9.34
CA ARG A 250 25.50 29.71 -10.56
C ARG A 250 24.34 29.38 -11.49
N LYS A 251 23.83 30.39 -12.20
CA LYS A 251 22.84 30.14 -13.25
C LYS A 251 23.55 29.51 -14.44
N ARG A 252 23.14 28.31 -14.82
CA ARG A 252 23.62 27.59 -16.01
C ARG A 252 22.45 27.46 -16.97
N THR A 253 22.60 27.99 -18.17
CA THR A 253 21.61 27.80 -19.23
C THR A 253 21.95 26.50 -19.94
N SER A 254 21.06 25.53 -19.84
CA SER A 254 21.15 24.28 -20.59
C SER A 254 19.95 24.28 -21.53
N GLY A 255 20.16 24.78 -22.74
CA GLY A 255 19.07 24.92 -23.72
C GLY A 255 18.08 26.03 -23.46
N SER A 256 16.78 25.70 -23.50
CA SER A 256 15.67 26.61 -23.23
C SER A 256 15.41 26.83 -21.73
N GLU A 257 16.09 26.10 -20.84
CA GLU A 257 15.87 26.15 -19.39
C GLU A 257 17.07 26.74 -18.63
N THR A 258 16.76 27.53 -17.59
CA THR A 258 17.76 28.07 -16.67
C THR A 258 17.85 27.17 -15.43
N LEU A 259 18.94 26.41 -15.32
CA LEU A 259 19.24 25.55 -14.17
C LEU A 259 20.08 26.30 -13.13
N ARG A 260 19.99 25.88 -11.87
CA ARG A 260 20.83 26.36 -10.77
C ARG A 260 21.93 25.32 -10.51
N GLU A 261 23.12 25.58 -11.00
CA GLU A 261 24.28 24.71 -10.83
C GLU A 261 24.93 24.94 -9.47
N ALA A 262 25.08 23.88 -8.67
CA ALA A 262 25.77 23.91 -7.39
C ALA A 262 27.29 23.97 -7.65
N VAL A 263 27.89 25.14 -7.44
CA VAL A 263 29.33 25.35 -7.64
C VAL A 263 30.12 24.88 -6.43
N LYS A 264 29.61 25.12 -5.22
CA LYS A 264 30.26 24.72 -3.97
C LYS A 264 29.27 24.63 -2.82
N PHE A 265 29.26 23.51 -2.10
CA PHE A 265 28.50 23.38 -0.86
C PHE A 265 29.16 24.18 0.26
N THR A 266 28.35 24.93 1.01
CA THR A 266 28.82 25.73 2.16
C THR A 266 28.46 25.08 3.49
N LYS A 267 27.32 24.39 3.56
CA LYS A 267 26.87 23.70 4.77
C LYS A 267 25.84 22.64 4.43
N VAL A 268 25.96 21.45 5.02
CA VAL A 268 24.94 20.40 4.97
C VAL A 268 24.21 20.38 6.31
N HIS A 269 22.88 20.48 6.28
CA HIS A 269 22.05 20.54 7.49
C HIS A 269 21.50 19.17 7.90
N SER A 270 20.99 18.40 6.95
CA SER A 270 20.51 17.04 7.18
C SER A 270 20.39 16.23 5.88
N VAL A 271 20.27 14.91 6.04
CA VAL A 271 19.84 13.99 4.97
C VAL A 271 18.51 13.40 5.43
N ASP A 272 17.41 13.68 4.75
CA ASP A 272 16.08 13.27 5.20
C ASP A 272 15.59 12.04 4.41
N LEU A 273 14.97 11.09 5.11
CA LEU A 273 14.26 9.95 4.50
C LEU A 273 12.88 10.41 4.05
N ILE A 274 12.63 10.33 2.75
CA ILE A 274 11.40 10.79 2.08
C ILE A 274 10.91 9.76 1.06
N VAL A 275 9.77 10.01 0.42
CA VAL A 275 9.21 9.06 -0.57
C VAL A 275 9.78 9.33 -1.97
N GLU A 276 9.92 10.60 -2.37
CA GLU A 276 10.33 10.99 -3.72
C GLU A 276 11.62 11.85 -3.74
N PRO A 277 12.81 11.25 -3.90
CA PRO A 277 14.10 11.96 -3.86
C PRO A 277 14.41 12.69 -5.18
N GLY A 278 14.64 14.01 -5.13
CA GLY A 278 14.82 14.85 -6.32
C GLY A 278 16.14 14.65 -7.10
N ALA A 279 17.19 14.16 -6.44
CA ALA A 279 18.53 13.97 -7.03
C ALA A 279 19.01 12.51 -6.98
N GLY A 280 18.06 11.56 -6.92
CA GLY A 280 18.34 10.13 -7.02
C GLY A 280 19.02 9.51 -5.79
N GLY A 281 18.84 10.06 -4.59
CA GLY A 281 19.28 9.42 -3.34
C GLY A 281 18.39 8.22 -2.99
N GLY A 282 18.97 7.11 -2.55
CA GLY A 282 18.25 5.86 -2.33
C GLY A 282 19.02 4.85 -1.48
N LEU A 283 18.36 3.75 -1.13
CA LEU A 283 18.94 2.68 -0.33
C LEU A 283 19.64 1.66 -1.24
N ASP A 284 20.94 1.43 -1.04
CA ASP A 284 21.73 0.48 -1.83
C ASP A 284 22.05 -0.81 -1.02
N ARG A 285 22.69 -1.79 -1.67
CA ARG A 285 23.02 -3.11 -1.08
C ARG A 285 24.53 -3.41 -1.24
N LEU A 286 25.27 -3.39 -0.12
CA LEU A 286 26.40 -4.25 0.31
C LEU A 286 27.45 -3.48 1.15
N THR A 287 27.83 -4.07 2.28
CA THR A 287 29.21 -3.97 2.81
C THR A 287 29.65 -5.39 3.16
N GLU A 288 30.54 -5.99 2.36
CA GLU A 288 31.33 -7.14 2.80
C GLU A 288 32.51 -6.64 3.62
N ALA A 289 32.57 -7.02 4.89
CA ALA A 289 33.85 -7.24 5.58
C ALA A 289 34.04 -8.76 5.66
N ALA A 290 34.63 -9.35 4.63
CA ALA A 290 35.13 -10.71 4.71
C ALA A 290 36.46 -10.69 5.48
N ALA A 291 36.39 -11.11 6.75
CA ALA A 291 37.53 -11.71 7.41
C ALA A 291 37.79 -13.06 6.72
N ASP A 292 38.96 -13.21 6.09
CA ASP A 292 39.41 -14.48 5.53
C ASP A 292 40.24 -15.23 6.60
N PRO A 293 39.79 -16.39 7.10
CA PRO A 293 40.50 -17.16 8.13
C PRO A 293 41.34 -18.25 7.47
N SER A 294 42.57 -17.92 7.05
CA SER A 294 43.55 -18.97 6.74
C SER A 294 45.00 -18.51 6.85
N THR A 295 45.50 -18.22 8.06
CA THR A 295 46.83 -18.65 8.55
C THR A 295 47.06 -18.14 9.99
N SER A 296 47.67 -18.95 10.84
CA SER A 296 48.27 -18.54 12.13
C SER A 296 49.67 -19.16 12.21
N PRO A 297 50.55 -18.73 13.11
CA PRO A 297 51.12 -17.40 13.37
C PRO A 297 52.66 -17.40 13.09
N PRO A 298 53.36 -16.25 13.16
CA PRO A 298 54.37 -16.17 14.23
C PRO A 298 54.49 -14.80 14.91
N GLU A 299 55.08 -14.87 16.09
CA GLU A 299 55.41 -13.81 17.03
C GLU A 299 56.38 -12.74 16.49
N SER A 300 56.36 -11.60 17.19
CA SER A 300 57.44 -10.60 17.34
C SER A 300 57.89 -9.86 16.08
N GLN A 301 57.55 -8.57 15.99
CA GLN A 301 58.54 -7.48 16.03
C GLN A 301 57.85 -6.10 15.93
N GLU A 302 58.37 -5.19 16.75
CA GLU A 302 58.05 -3.77 16.84
C GLU A 302 58.22 -3.03 15.51
N GLY A 303 57.45 -1.94 15.33
CA GLY A 303 57.91 -0.79 14.54
C GLY A 303 57.08 -0.41 13.30
N SER A 304 55.90 0.18 13.51
CA SER A 304 55.46 1.35 12.73
C SER A 304 54.27 2.02 13.44
N GLN A 305 54.58 2.90 14.40
CA GLN A 305 53.58 3.74 15.04
C GLN A 305 53.17 4.86 14.07
N THR A 306 51.97 4.79 13.50
CA THR A 306 51.39 5.92 12.78
C THR A 306 50.82 6.91 13.80
N MET A 307 51.44 8.09 13.92
CA MET A 307 51.03 9.13 14.87
C MET A 307 49.55 9.51 14.66
N PRO A 308 48.71 9.58 15.73
CA PRO A 308 47.32 10.02 15.63
C PRO A 308 47.19 11.43 15.05
N LEU A 309 46.20 11.63 14.18
CA LEU A 309 46.01 12.87 13.39
C LEU A 309 45.86 14.14 14.24
N TRP A 310 45.34 14.02 15.46
CA TRP A 310 45.16 15.15 16.39
C TRP A 310 46.51 15.68 16.91
N LYS A 311 47.47 14.77 17.17
CA LYS A 311 48.80 15.08 17.70
C LYS A 311 49.64 15.78 16.62
N GLN A 312 49.49 15.36 15.36
CA GLN A 312 50.09 16.02 14.20
C GLN A 312 49.57 17.46 14.02
N ARG A 313 48.26 17.66 14.15
CA ARG A 313 47.63 19.00 14.02
C ARG A 313 48.03 19.97 15.14
N MET A 314 48.19 19.49 16.37
CA MET A 314 48.62 20.32 17.49
C MET A 314 50.08 20.78 17.35
N LEU A 315 50.98 19.89 16.92
CA LEU A 315 52.37 20.24 16.63
C LEU A 315 52.47 21.23 15.46
N GLU A 316 51.63 21.08 14.44
CA GLU A 316 51.54 22.02 13.31
C GLU A 316 51.03 23.41 13.74
N ALA A 317 50.05 23.47 14.64
CA ALA A 317 49.56 24.72 15.22
C ALA A 317 50.63 25.42 16.09
N ILE A 318 51.40 24.66 16.88
CA ILE A 318 52.55 25.19 17.64
C ILE A 318 53.62 25.73 16.69
N LYS A 319 53.94 24.99 15.61
CA LYS A 319 54.91 25.41 14.58
C LYS A 319 54.51 26.70 13.88
N ALA A 320 53.22 26.90 13.63
CA ALA A 320 52.70 28.08 12.96
C ALA A 320 52.78 29.35 13.84
N LYS A 321 52.75 29.20 15.17
CA LYS A 321 52.78 30.33 16.12
C LYS A 321 54.16 30.63 16.71
N ASP A 322 54.97 29.62 17.01
CA ASP A 322 56.32 29.80 17.54
C ASP A 322 57.29 28.71 17.00
N PRO A 323 57.92 28.94 15.83
CA PRO A 323 58.75 27.96 15.15
C PRO A 323 60.00 27.52 15.95
N ALA A 324 60.50 28.39 16.83
CA ALA A 324 61.72 28.13 17.61
C ALA A 324 61.47 27.10 18.72
N LYS A 325 60.28 27.11 19.34
CA LYS A 325 59.90 26.11 20.35
C LYS A 325 59.56 24.76 19.72
N HIS A 326 58.96 24.74 18.53
CA HIS A 326 58.73 23.50 17.79
C HIS A 326 60.03 22.79 17.41
N ALA A 327 61.10 23.52 17.08
CA ALA A 327 62.39 22.94 16.72
C ALA A 327 63.14 22.29 17.91
N ALA A 328 62.80 22.65 19.15
CA ALA A 328 63.37 22.08 20.36
C ALA A 328 62.69 20.78 20.82
N ILE A 329 61.60 20.37 20.16
CA ILE A 329 60.82 19.18 20.52
C ILE A 329 61.40 17.93 19.83
N LYS A 330 61.68 16.88 20.60
CA LYS A 330 62.02 15.55 20.07
C LYS A 330 60.74 14.78 19.74
N LEU A 331 60.43 14.67 18.46
CA LEU A 331 59.17 14.12 17.92
C LEU A 331 58.94 12.64 18.27
N ASP A 332 60.00 11.87 18.48
CA ASP A 332 59.91 10.41 18.61
C ASP A 332 59.60 9.96 20.06
N THR A 333 59.69 10.87 21.04
CA THR A 333 59.52 10.54 22.46
C THR A 333 58.60 11.51 23.23
N ILE A 334 58.01 12.51 22.57
CA ILE A 334 57.15 13.48 23.26
C ILE A 334 55.81 12.85 23.66
N THR A 335 55.47 12.96 24.94
CA THR A 335 54.24 12.39 25.49
C THR A 335 53.01 13.24 25.13
N ASP A 336 51.82 12.63 25.13
CA ASP A 336 50.56 13.30 24.75
C ASP A 336 50.28 14.54 25.61
N ASP A 337 50.53 14.45 26.92
CA ASP A 337 50.31 15.53 27.87
C ASP A 337 51.29 16.70 27.69
N GLU A 338 52.53 16.43 27.27
CA GLU A 338 53.51 17.47 26.97
C GLU A 338 53.15 18.27 25.72
N VAL A 339 52.58 17.61 24.69
CA VAL A 339 52.10 18.28 23.46
C VAL A 339 50.91 19.18 23.77
N VAL A 340 49.97 18.72 24.60
CA VAL A 340 48.78 19.50 24.98
C VAL A 340 49.16 20.72 25.82
N ASN A 341 50.03 20.56 26.82
CA ASN A 341 50.49 21.68 27.65
C ASN A 341 51.29 22.72 26.86
N LEU A 342 52.11 22.30 25.90
CA LEU A 342 52.80 23.21 24.98
C LEU A 342 51.83 23.92 24.04
N HIS A 343 50.79 23.24 23.57
CA HIS A 343 49.76 23.85 22.74
C HIS A 343 48.98 24.91 23.51
N GLU A 344 48.58 24.64 24.76
CA GLU A 344 47.88 25.64 25.59
C GLU A 344 48.76 26.83 25.95
N ALA A 345 50.05 26.62 26.21
CA ALA A 345 51.00 27.70 26.52
C ALA A 345 51.30 28.61 25.31
N VAL A 346 51.23 28.09 24.07
CA VAL A 346 51.57 28.84 22.84
C VAL A 346 50.33 29.36 22.11
N CYS A 347 49.23 28.59 22.12
CA CYS A 347 48.03 28.88 21.35
C CYS A 347 46.83 29.33 22.21
N GLY A 348 46.92 29.25 23.55
CA GLY A 348 45.87 29.61 24.50
C GLY A 348 44.93 28.44 24.86
N PRO A 349 44.06 28.59 25.88
CA PRO A 349 43.17 27.54 26.36
C PRO A 349 42.14 27.14 25.29
N LEU A 350 41.83 25.84 25.21
CA LEU A 350 40.97 25.26 24.17
C LEU A 350 39.45 25.46 24.41
N VAL A 351 39.05 26.08 25.53
CA VAL A 351 37.64 26.35 25.86
C VAL A 351 37.44 27.83 26.26
N PRO A 352 36.52 28.59 25.62
CA PRO A 352 36.18 29.93 26.07
C PRO A 352 35.11 29.92 27.17
N GLU A 353 35.32 30.71 28.23
CA GLU A 353 34.29 30.99 29.25
C GLU A 353 33.22 31.98 28.77
N PRO A 354 31.98 31.93 29.31
CA PRO A 354 30.87 32.73 28.81
C PRO A 354 30.89 34.15 29.38
N GLY A 355 31.00 35.16 28.49
CA GLY A 355 30.91 36.57 28.86
C GLY A 355 30.39 37.46 27.74
N THR A 356 29.19 38.00 27.97
CA THR A 356 28.58 39.24 27.44
C THR A 356 29.45 40.17 26.59
N GLN A 357 29.02 40.51 25.36
CA GLN A 357 28.91 41.90 24.88
C GLN A 357 28.21 42.09 23.51
N ARG A 358 27.13 42.89 23.56
CA ARG A 358 26.69 43.99 22.66
C ARG A 358 26.64 43.79 21.14
N VAL A 359 25.40 43.86 20.64
CA VAL A 359 25.05 44.13 19.23
C VAL A 359 25.21 45.62 18.95
N THR A 360 25.92 45.99 17.90
CA THR A 360 26.02 47.36 17.39
C THR A 360 24.92 47.64 16.37
N GLU A 361 24.20 48.74 16.57
CA GLU A 361 23.14 49.25 15.69
C GLU A 361 23.67 49.70 14.32
N ALA A 362 22.88 49.48 13.28
CA ALA A 362 22.95 50.19 12.01
C ALA A 362 21.59 50.85 11.76
N ALA A 363 21.63 52.17 11.56
CA ALA A 363 20.50 53.09 11.60
C ALA A 363 19.71 53.18 10.28
N SER A 364 18.38 53.16 10.38
CA SER A 364 17.48 53.99 9.57
C SER A 364 16.11 54.10 10.26
N ASP A 365 15.71 55.35 10.58
CA ASP A 365 14.40 55.82 11.06
C ASP A 365 13.97 55.44 12.49
N ASN A 366 14.60 56.09 13.48
CA ASN A 366 14.17 56.10 14.88
C ASN A 366 13.11 57.20 15.13
N THR A 367 11.83 56.84 14.99
CA THR A 367 10.80 57.38 15.88
C THR A 367 10.70 56.44 17.08
N PRO A 368 10.82 56.91 18.33
CA PRO A 368 10.74 56.02 19.48
C PRO A 368 9.34 55.39 19.54
N LEU A 369 9.27 54.06 19.38
CA LEU A 369 8.08 53.27 19.65
C LEU A 369 7.63 53.57 21.08
N THR A 370 6.45 54.17 21.23
CA THR A 370 5.91 54.47 22.54
C THR A 370 5.44 53.19 23.21
N ARG A 371 5.33 53.18 24.56
CA ARG A 371 4.76 52.04 25.30
C ARG A 371 3.33 51.67 24.81
N ALA A 372 2.61 52.64 24.26
CA ALA A 372 1.30 52.44 23.64
C ALA A 372 1.37 51.69 22.29
N ASP A 373 2.43 51.89 21.51
CA ASP A 373 2.61 51.22 20.20
C ASP A 373 2.93 49.73 20.38
N LEU A 374 3.70 49.38 21.41
CA LEU A 374 3.98 47.98 21.78
C LEU A 374 2.71 47.27 22.28
N GLN A 375 1.90 47.93 23.10
CA GLN A 375 0.62 47.38 23.56
C GLN A 375 -0.37 47.17 22.40
N ALA A 376 -0.43 48.10 21.45
CA ALA A 376 -1.26 47.95 20.26
C ALA A 376 -0.80 46.80 19.35
N PHE A 377 0.51 46.53 19.28
CA PHE A 377 1.06 45.40 18.53
C PHE A 377 0.68 44.05 19.18
N GLU A 378 0.81 43.93 20.51
CA GLU A 378 0.40 42.74 21.26
C GLU A 378 -1.11 42.46 21.13
N LEU A 379 -1.95 43.49 21.27
CA LEU A 379 -3.40 43.37 21.11
C LEU A 379 -3.81 42.97 19.68
N ARG A 380 -3.11 43.45 18.64
CA ARG A 380 -3.32 43.00 17.25
C ARG A 380 -2.91 41.55 17.04
N GLY A 381 -1.84 41.09 17.68
CA GLY A 381 -1.43 39.69 17.67
C GLY A 381 -2.51 38.78 18.25
N ALA A 382 -2.98 39.11 19.46
CA ALA A 382 -4.04 38.38 20.14
C ALA A 382 -5.37 38.38 19.36
N ALA A 383 -5.75 39.51 18.75
CA ALA A 383 -6.95 39.61 17.92
C ALA A 383 -6.89 38.70 16.68
N ARG A 384 -5.72 38.62 16.02
CA ARG A 384 -5.50 37.74 14.85
C ARG A 384 -5.59 36.26 15.22
N GLU A 385 -4.98 35.86 16.33
CA GLU A 385 -5.08 34.49 16.83
C GLU A 385 -6.53 34.09 17.11
N ARG A 386 -7.31 34.99 17.72
CA ARG A 386 -8.73 34.74 18.02
C ARG A 386 -9.60 34.62 16.77
N ILE A 387 -9.36 35.46 15.76
CA ILE A 387 -10.06 35.37 14.46
C ILE A 387 -9.69 34.05 13.75
N ASN A 388 -8.43 33.62 13.84
CA ASN A 388 -7.99 32.36 13.25
C ASN A 388 -8.62 31.15 13.95
N ALA A 389 -8.78 31.22 15.26
CA ALA A 389 -9.44 30.18 16.07
C ALA A 389 -10.96 30.10 15.86
N ALA A 390 -11.61 31.14 15.32
CA ALA A 390 -13.06 31.13 15.06
C ALA A 390 -13.44 30.15 13.93
N LYS A 391 -14.59 29.47 14.06
CA LYS A 391 -15.13 28.54 13.05
C LYS A 391 -15.88 29.27 11.92
N LEU A 392 -15.25 30.30 11.34
CA LEU A 392 -15.80 31.09 10.22
C LEU A 392 -15.14 30.68 8.88
N PRO A 393 -15.82 30.85 7.72
CA PRO A 393 -15.21 30.66 6.41
C PRO A 393 -13.99 31.57 6.18
N GLN A 394 -13.05 31.13 5.33
CA GLN A 394 -11.78 31.84 5.12
C GLN A 394 -11.98 33.29 4.61
N ALA A 395 -12.94 33.51 3.70
CA ALA A 395 -13.25 34.85 3.20
C ALA A 395 -13.69 35.84 4.31
N SER A 396 -14.44 35.36 5.31
CA SER A 396 -14.83 36.17 6.47
C SER A 396 -13.66 36.39 7.42
N LYS A 397 -12.75 35.42 7.58
CA LYS A 397 -11.50 35.59 8.35
C LYS A 397 -10.60 36.66 7.75
N ASP A 398 -10.40 36.63 6.44
CA ASP A 398 -9.57 37.60 5.72
C ASP A 398 -10.14 39.02 5.85
N ARG A 399 -11.47 39.15 5.78
CA ARG A 399 -12.17 40.42 5.99
C ARG A 399 -12.01 40.95 7.42
N LEU A 400 -12.17 40.11 8.42
CA LEU A 400 -11.97 40.48 9.84
C LEU A 400 -10.50 40.84 10.12
N GLN A 401 -9.54 40.12 9.54
CA GLN A 401 -8.12 40.42 9.67
C GLN A 401 -7.76 41.77 9.02
N ALA A 402 -8.35 42.10 7.87
CA ALA A 402 -8.17 43.40 7.24
C ALA A 402 -8.75 44.55 8.10
N GLN A 403 -9.89 44.33 8.76
CA GLN A 403 -10.47 45.30 9.69
C GLN A 403 -9.61 45.51 10.95
N VAL A 404 -9.08 44.42 11.52
CA VAL A 404 -8.18 44.46 12.70
C VAL A 404 -6.83 45.09 12.37
N ALA A 405 -6.35 44.97 11.14
CA ALA A 405 -5.10 45.59 10.70
C ALA A 405 -5.12 47.13 10.74
N VAL A 406 -6.31 47.74 10.55
CA VAL A 406 -6.51 49.20 10.51
C VAL A 406 -7.18 49.73 11.79
N ALA A 407 -7.59 48.84 12.70
CA ALA A 407 -8.28 49.20 13.94
C ALA A 407 -7.37 49.92 14.95
N THR A 408 -7.97 50.88 15.67
CA THR A 408 -7.38 51.58 16.84
C THR A 408 -7.45 50.70 18.09
N ALA A 409 -6.63 51.00 19.11
CA ALA A 409 -6.48 50.20 20.33
C ALA A 409 -7.82 49.83 21.02
N ASP A 410 -8.81 50.72 21.00
CA ASP A 410 -10.13 50.50 21.61
C ASP A 410 -10.93 49.36 20.95
N ARG A 411 -10.69 49.11 19.65
CA ARG A 411 -11.35 48.04 18.87
C ARG A 411 -10.56 46.73 18.84
N LEU A 412 -9.43 46.67 19.53
CA LEU A 412 -8.56 45.50 19.63
C LEU A 412 -8.67 44.79 20.99
N THR A 413 -9.59 45.25 21.84
CA THR A 413 -9.90 44.58 23.11
C THR A 413 -10.59 43.24 22.87
N GLU A 414 -10.43 42.33 23.83
CA GLU A 414 -10.97 40.97 23.75
C GLU A 414 -12.49 40.94 23.51
N ALA A 415 -13.24 41.83 24.17
CA ALA A 415 -14.68 41.96 23.99
C ALA A 415 -15.04 42.47 22.59
N ALA A 416 -14.36 43.51 22.09
CA ALA A 416 -14.64 44.09 20.79
C ALA A 416 -14.35 43.12 19.63
N VAL A 417 -13.27 42.33 19.73
CA VAL A 417 -12.94 41.28 18.74
C VAL A 417 -13.98 40.16 18.79
N GLY A 418 -14.47 39.80 19.99
CA GLY A 418 -15.57 38.86 20.16
C GLY A 418 -16.86 39.33 19.48
N ASP A 419 -17.23 40.60 19.63
CA ASP A 419 -18.41 41.18 19.00
C ASP A 419 -18.30 41.24 17.47
N LEU A 420 -17.11 41.51 16.94
CA LEU A 420 -16.85 41.47 15.48
C LEU A 420 -16.99 40.06 14.91
N ILE A 421 -16.45 39.05 15.61
CA ILE A 421 -16.59 37.64 15.20
C ILE A 421 -18.06 37.22 15.23
N LYS A 422 -18.81 37.64 16.27
CA LYS A 422 -20.24 37.34 16.40
C LYS A 422 -21.06 38.00 15.28
N ALA A 423 -20.82 39.28 14.99
CA ALA A 423 -21.53 40.01 13.94
C ALA A 423 -21.29 39.41 12.54
N GLU A 424 -20.06 38.99 12.24
CA GLU A 424 -19.74 38.31 10.97
C GLU A 424 -20.32 36.89 10.94
N GLY A 425 -20.33 36.17 12.06
CA GLY A 425 -21.01 34.88 12.19
C GLY A 425 -22.52 34.97 11.94
N ASP A 426 -23.19 35.96 12.51
CA ASP A 426 -24.62 36.22 12.30
C ASP A 426 -24.93 36.58 10.83
N TYR A 427 -24.01 37.29 10.16
CA TYR A 427 -24.12 37.61 8.73
C TYR A 427 -24.00 36.37 7.84
N VAL A 428 -23.02 35.50 8.12
CA VAL A 428 -22.82 34.23 7.39
C VAL A 428 -23.99 33.26 7.64
N ALA A 429 -24.52 33.21 8.86
CA ALA A 429 -25.68 32.39 9.19
C ALA A 429 -26.90 32.76 8.33
N ARG A 430 -27.19 34.06 8.17
CA ARG A 430 -28.29 34.54 7.30
C ARG A 430 -28.10 34.18 5.83
N LEU A 431 -26.86 34.19 5.33
CA LEU A 431 -26.55 33.75 3.96
C LEU A 431 -26.76 32.25 3.77
N THR A 432 -26.52 31.46 4.81
CA THR A 432 -26.70 30.00 4.80
C THR A 432 -28.18 29.62 4.89
N GLU A 433 -28.96 30.31 5.74
CA GLU A 433 -30.41 30.12 5.87
C GLU A 433 -31.19 30.49 4.60
N SER A 434 -30.67 31.42 3.79
CA SER A 434 -31.29 31.85 2.54
C SER A 434 -31.26 30.76 1.44
N GLY A 435 -30.42 29.73 1.56
CA GLY A 435 -30.35 28.55 0.67
C GLY A 435 -29.97 28.82 -0.80
N THR A 436 -30.01 30.07 -1.25
CA THR A 436 -29.66 30.53 -2.60
C THR A 436 -29.04 31.92 -2.52
N VAL A 437 -27.77 32.06 -2.88
CA VAL A 437 -27.13 33.37 -3.05
C VAL A 437 -27.18 33.71 -4.53
N ARG A 438 -28.15 34.54 -4.93
CA ARG A 438 -28.21 35.07 -6.31
C ARG A 438 -27.35 36.33 -6.39
N VAL A 439 -26.27 36.27 -7.15
CA VAL A 439 -25.44 37.45 -7.47
C VAL A 439 -25.88 37.99 -8.83
N PRO A 440 -26.56 39.15 -8.91
CA PRO A 440 -27.21 39.60 -10.16
C PRO A 440 -26.25 40.03 -11.29
N MET A 441 -24.94 40.10 -11.04
CA MET A 441 -23.95 40.68 -11.97
C MET A 441 -23.17 39.64 -12.79
N PHE A 442 -23.31 38.34 -12.46
CA PHE A 442 -22.77 37.24 -13.24
C PHE A 442 -23.94 36.32 -13.61
N GLY A 443 -24.03 35.93 -14.88
CA GLY A 443 -25.20 35.29 -15.50
C GLY A 443 -25.71 34.04 -14.79
N GLU A 444 -26.97 33.68 -15.09
CA GLU A 444 -27.77 32.59 -14.50
C GLU A 444 -26.98 31.33 -14.11
N GLY A 445 -26.44 31.33 -12.89
CA GLY A 445 -25.81 30.20 -12.27
C GLY A 445 -26.23 30.15 -10.81
N SER A 446 -27.21 29.30 -10.50
CA SER A 446 -27.46 28.93 -9.11
C SER A 446 -26.28 28.09 -8.63
N VAL A 447 -25.39 28.67 -7.82
CA VAL A 447 -24.42 27.87 -7.07
C VAL A 447 -25.19 27.17 -5.95
N VAL A 448 -25.59 25.92 -6.20
CA VAL A 448 -26.05 25.02 -5.15
C VAL A 448 -24.81 24.56 -4.41
N VAL A 449 -24.68 24.97 -3.15
CA VAL A 449 -23.58 24.53 -2.29
C VAL A 449 -23.91 23.13 -1.79
N GLY A 450 -23.57 22.12 -2.59
CA GLY A 450 -23.68 20.70 -2.26
C GLY A 450 -22.71 19.88 -3.10
N ASP A 451 -22.18 18.79 -2.53
CA ASP A 451 -21.30 17.86 -3.24
C ASP A 451 -22.15 17.05 -4.24
N ARG A 452 -22.11 17.43 -5.52
CA ARG A 452 -22.91 16.80 -6.59
C ARG A 452 -22.61 15.30 -6.72
N SER A 453 -21.41 14.85 -6.35
CA SER A 453 -21.07 13.42 -6.31
C SER A 453 -21.90 12.61 -5.32
N GLN A 454 -22.33 13.21 -4.21
CA GLN A 454 -23.21 12.56 -3.24
C GLN A 454 -24.63 12.50 -3.77
N THR A 455 -25.10 13.57 -4.41
CA THR A 455 -26.45 13.57 -5.02
C THR A 455 -26.59 12.50 -6.12
N MET A 456 -25.52 12.22 -6.89
CA MET A 456 -25.55 11.17 -7.90
C MET A 456 -25.44 9.76 -7.30
N ARG A 457 -24.68 9.59 -6.21
CA ARG A 457 -24.69 8.33 -5.44
C ARG A 457 -26.07 8.05 -4.85
N ASP A 458 -26.70 9.06 -4.25
CA ASP A 458 -28.05 8.97 -3.71
C ASP A 458 -29.09 8.70 -4.81
N MET A 459 -28.95 9.32 -5.98
CA MET A 459 -29.81 9.03 -7.14
C MET A 459 -29.66 7.57 -7.60
N MET A 460 -28.42 7.05 -7.68
CA MET A 460 -28.17 5.66 -8.04
C MET A 460 -28.73 4.70 -6.98
N ASP A 461 -28.54 4.99 -5.70
CA ASP A 461 -29.13 4.18 -4.62
C ASP A 461 -30.66 4.21 -4.67
N ALA A 462 -31.25 5.37 -4.93
CA ALA A 462 -32.67 5.53 -5.15
C ALA A 462 -33.17 4.68 -6.33
N PHE A 463 -32.39 4.55 -7.41
CA PHE A 463 -32.75 3.71 -8.54
C PHE A 463 -32.82 2.22 -8.16
N TRP A 464 -31.87 1.74 -7.35
CA TRP A 464 -31.76 0.31 -7.01
C TRP A 464 -32.65 -0.13 -5.85
N ASP A 465 -32.87 0.74 -4.87
CA ASP A 465 -33.59 0.44 -3.63
C ASP A 465 -35.06 0.91 -3.69
N PRO A 466 -36.03 -0.02 -3.73
CA PRO A 466 -37.46 0.33 -3.74
C PRO A 466 -37.94 1.05 -2.48
N SER A 467 -37.21 0.91 -1.36
CA SER A 467 -37.54 1.54 -0.07
C SER A 467 -36.98 2.96 0.07
N HIS A 468 -36.15 3.40 -0.88
CA HIS A 468 -35.55 4.71 -0.85
C HIS A 468 -36.59 5.82 -1.04
N LYS A 469 -36.46 6.93 -0.28
CA LYS A 469 -37.40 8.07 -0.29
C LYS A 469 -37.64 8.65 -1.69
N ASP A 470 -36.60 8.63 -2.53
CA ASP A 470 -36.62 9.20 -3.88
C ASP A 470 -36.82 8.14 -4.98
N HIS A 471 -37.09 6.87 -4.64
CA HIS A 471 -37.26 5.79 -5.63
C HIS A 471 -38.34 6.11 -6.68
N GLY A 472 -39.44 6.72 -6.24
CA GLY A 472 -40.54 7.11 -7.14
C GLY A 472 -40.15 8.16 -8.18
N ARG A 473 -39.07 8.92 -7.94
CA ARG A 473 -38.54 9.96 -8.84
C ARG A 473 -37.46 9.43 -9.79
N VAL A 474 -36.80 8.33 -9.45
CA VAL A 474 -35.69 7.76 -10.22
C VAL A 474 -36.11 6.42 -10.83
N GLN A 475 -36.85 6.48 -11.94
CA GLN A 475 -37.40 5.28 -12.60
C GLN A 475 -36.64 4.85 -13.84
N SER A 476 -35.89 5.74 -14.49
CA SER A 476 -35.15 5.46 -15.71
C SER A 476 -33.65 5.36 -15.45
N PHE A 477 -33.02 4.27 -15.89
CA PHE A 477 -31.57 4.13 -15.81
C PHE A 477 -30.89 5.05 -16.83
N LYS A 478 -31.53 5.24 -17.99
CA LYS A 478 -31.09 6.18 -19.02
C LYS A 478 -31.03 7.61 -18.50
N GLU A 479 -32.00 8.06 -17.71
CA GLU A 479 -31.96 9.40 -17.11
C GLU A 479 -30.83 9.54 -16.10
N CYS A 480 -30.56 8.52 -15.28
CA CYS A 480 -29.38 8.50 -14.41
C CYS A 480 -28.07 8.61 -15.20
N TYR A 481 -27.97 7.86 -16.30
CA TYR A 481 -26.81 7.91 -17.19
C TYR A 481 -26.62 9.30 -17.81
N ILE A 482 -27.70 9.91 -18.32
CA ILE A 482 -27.66 11.25 -18.93
C ILE A 482 -27.31 12.31 -17.87
N GLU A 483 -27.85 12.22 -16.67
CA GLU A 483 -27.59 13.21 -15.62
C GLU A 483 -26.14 13.14 -15.13
N MET A 484 -25.54 11.94 -15.08
CA MET A 484 -24.14 11.76 -14.70
C MET A 484 -23.16 12.13 -15.81
N THR A 485 -23.47 11.80 -17.07
CA THR A 485 -22.53 11.92 -18.20
C THR A 485 -22.73 13.13 -19.09
N GLY A 486 -23.94 13.68 -19.12
CA GLY A 486 -24.37 14.67 -20.12
C GLY A 486 -24.61 14.09 -21.52
N ASP A 487 -24.30 12.81 -21.77
CA ASP A 487 -24.49 12.16 -23.07
C ASP A 487 -25.97 11.79 -23.28
N ARG A 488 -26.71 12.74 -23.84
CA ARG A 488 -28.15 12.62 -24.13
C ARG A 488 -28.47 11.50 -25.14
N LEU A 489 -27.50 11.11 -25.95
CA LEU A 489 -27.68 10.14 -27.04
C LEU A 489 -27.25 8.72 -26.63
N VAL A 490 -26.64 8.55 -25.45
CA VAL A 490 -26.12 7.27 -24.95
C VAL A 490 -25.19 6.63 -25.99
N THR A 491 -24.26 7.44 -26.48
CA THR A 491 -23.26 7.04 -27.47
C THR A 491 -22.02 6.42 -26.84
N GLY A 492 -21.80 6.63 -25.54
CA GLY A 492 -20.62 6.13 -24.82
C GLY A 492 -19.31 6.81 -25.22
N ARG A 493 -19.38 7.88 -26.03
CA ARG A 493 -18.20 8.60 -26.51
C ARG A 493 -17.90 9.79 -25.62
N LEU A 494 -16.67 9.85 -25.10
CA LEU A 494 -16.17 10.97 -24.29
C LEU A 494 -16.32 12.36 -24.94
N ARG A 495 -16.46 12.43 -26.27
CA ARG A 495 -16.69 13.69 -27.01
C ARG A 495 -18.12 14.21 -26.90
N GLU A 496 -19.08 13.31 -26.70
CA GLU A 496 -20.50 13.64 -26.57
C GLU A 496 -20.89 13.79 -25.09
N CYS A 497 -20.00 13.42 -24.16
CA CYS A 497 -20.15 13.66 -22.73
C CYS A 497 -19.81 15.12 -22.36
N ASP A 498 -20.55 15.67 -21.41
CA ASP A 498 -20.24 16.97 -20.81
C ASP A 498 -19.17 16.77 -19.73
N GLN A 499 -17.91 17.10 -20.06
CA GLN A 499 -16.78 16.93 -19.16
C GLN A 499 -16.92 17.74 -17.87
N SER A 500 -17.58 18.90 -17.92
CA SER A 500 -17.80 19.71 -16.72
C SER A 500 -18.76 19.02 -15.74
N ARG A 501 -19.85 18.46 -16.26
CA ARG A 501 -20.80 17.66 -15.47
C ARG A 501 -20.20 16.36 -14.96
N MET A 502 -19.42 15.66 -15.78
CA MET A 502 -18.74 14.43 -15.37
C MET A 502 -17.78 14.68 -14.21
N VAL A 503 -16.98 15.75 -14.28
CA VAL A 503 -16.05 16.12 -13.21
C VAL A 503 -16.79 16.52 -11.93
N GLU A 504 -17.89 17.27 -12.03
CA GLU A 504 -18.71 17.63 -10.86
C GLU A 504 -19.45 16.42 -10.26
N SER A 505 -19.93 15.51 -11.10
CA SER A 505 -20.80 14.39 -10.70
C SER A 505 -20.04 13.15 -10.23
N LEU A 506 -18.83 12.93 -10.73
CA LEU A 506 -18.00 11.78 -10.38
C LEU A 506 -16.81 12.13 -9.49
N GLY A 507 -16.45 13.42 -9.38
CA GLY A 507 -15.25 13.84 -8.67
C GLY A 507 -14.00 13.22 -9.29
N SER A 508 -13.24 12.47 -8.50
CA SER A 508 -12.06 11.71 -8.96
C SER A 508 -12.36 10.27 -9.42
N SER A 509 -13.60 9.80 -9.26
CA SER A 509 -14.02 8.43 -9.62
C SER A 509 -14.55 8.36 -11.04
N SER A 510 -14.64 7.16 -11.62
CA SER A 510 -15.26 6.96 -12.94
C SER A 510 -16.75 6.59 -12.81
N LEU A 511 -17.51 6.70 -13.92
CA LEU A 511 -18.92 6.32 -13.96
C LEU A 511 -19.13 4.85 -13.58
N GLY A 512 -18.29 3.95 -14.10
CA GLY A 512 -18.39 2.53 -13.80
C GLY A 512 -17.98 2.20 -12.36
N GLU A 513 -17.13 3.00 -11.72
CA GLU A 513 -16.85 2.88 -10.28
C GLU A 513 -18.08 3.26 -9.45
N VAL A 514 -18.68 4.44 -9.69
CA VAL A 514 -19.89 4.88 -8.95
C VAL A 514 -21.06 3.91 -9.17
N LEU A 515 -21.27 3.48 -10.41
CA LEU A 515 -22.27 2.48 -10.75
C LEU A 515 -21.96 1.15 -10.09
N GLY A 516 -20.71 0.68 -10.18
CA GLY A 516 -20.24 -0.55 -9.56
C GLY A 516 -20.46 -0.59 -8.06
N ASP A 517 -20.17 0.50 -7.37
CA ASP A 517 -20.35 0.62 -5.92
C ASP A 517 -21.83 0.60 -5.52
N SER A 518 -22.70 1.28 -6.27
CA SER A 518 -24.16 1.23 -6.02
C SER A 518 -24.72 -0.18 -6.24
N VAL A 519 -24.29 -0.86 -7.30
CA VAL A 519 -24.69 -2.23 -7.63
C VAL A 519 -24.15 -3.21 -6.59
N ALA A 520 -22.90 -3.06 -6.18
CA ALA A 520 -22.27 -3.88 -5.14
C ALA A 520 -23.02 -3.74 -3.81
N ARG A 521 -23.34 -2.51 -3.38
CA ARG A 521 -24.14 -2.27 -2.15
C ARG A 521 -25.51 -2.92 -2.22
N ARG A 522 -26.22 -2.79 -3.36
CA ARG A 522 -27.51 -3.45 -3.56
C ARG A 522 -27.39 -4.97 -3.53
N MET A 523 -26.38 -5.51 -4.21
CA MET A 523 -26.09 -6.95 -4.24
C MET A 523 -25.85 -7.48 -2.83
N LEU A 524 -25.04 -6.79 -2.03
CA LEU A 524 -24.74 -7.17 -0.64
C LEU A 524 -25.99 -7.10 0.25
N ALA A 525 -26.82 -6.06 0.11
CA ALA A 525 -28.07 -5.96 0.84
C ALA A 525 -29.00 -7.16 0.54
N GLU A 526 -29.14 -7.53 -0.73
CA GLU A 526 -29.92 -8.70 -1.16
C GLU A 526 -29.29 -10.03 -0.68
N TYR A 527 -27.97 -10.12 -0.67
CA TYR A 527 -27.26 -11.30 -0.15
C TYR A 527 -27.53 -11.49 1.34
N ARG A 528 -27.50 -10.41 2.12
CA ARG A 528 -27.83 -10.44 3.56
C ARG A 528 -29.30 -10.79 3.80
N ALA A 529 -30.21 -10.24 3.00
CA ALA A 529 -31.66 -10.46 3.15
C ALA A 529 -32.11 -11.91 2.84
N ALA A 530 -31.38 -12.65 2.02
CA ALA A 530 -31.75 -14.01 1.61
C ALA A 530 -31.48 -15.08 2.70
N VAL A 531 -32.09 -14.96 3.88
CA VAL A 531 -31.83 -15.78 5.08
C VAL A 531 -32.17 -17.27 4.87
N ASP A 532 -33.09 -17.59 3.96
CA ASP A 532 -33.52 -18.97 3.66
C ASP A 532 -32.36 -19.93 3.36
N PHE A 533 -31.26 -19.42 2.82
CA PHE A 533 -30.09 -20.21 2.45
C PHE A 533 -29.03 -20.30 3.56
N ASP A 534 -29.25 -19.73 4.75
CA ASP A 534 -28.24 -19.64 5.81
C ASP A 534 -28.24 -20.81 6.80
N GLY A 535 -29.12 -21.80 6.61
CA GLY A 535 -29.21 -22.98 7.48
C GLY A 535 -27.87 -23.73 7.64
N TRP A 536 -27.00 -23.67 6.63
CA TRP A 536 -25.65 -24.27 6.69
C TRP A 536 -24.76 -23.67 7.78
N ARG A 537 -24.92 -22.37 8.13
CA ARG A 537 -24.08 -21.71 9.15
C ARG A 537 -24.17 -22.39 10.49
N GLN A 538 -25.32 -23.00 10.73
CA GLN A 538 -25.54 -23.64 11.99
C GLN A 538 -24.75 -24.98 12.06
N LEU A 539 -24.44 -25.63 10.94
CA LEU A 539 -23.74 -26.93 10.90
C LEU A 539 -22.21 -26.84 10.87
N VAL A 540 -21.66 -25.64 10.68
CA VAL A 540 -20.23 -25.47 10.40
C VAL A 540 -19.59 -24.48 11.34
N ASN A 541 -18.29 -24.65 11.56
CA ASN A 541 -17.45 -23.62 12.13
C ASN A 541 -16.87 -22.74 11.02
N VAL A 542 -16.96 -21.41 11.17
CA VAL A 542 -16.51 -20.46 10.16
C VAL A 542 -15.20 -19.82 10.60
N VAL A 543 -14.16 -19.96 9.78
CA VAL A 543 -12.79 -19.55 10.13
C VAL A 543 -12.20 -18.64 9.05
N PRO A 544 -11.46 -17.58 9.41
CA PRO A 544 -10.71 -16.79 8.43
C PRO A 544 -9.45 -17.54 7.97
N VAL A 545 -9.19 -17.53 6.67
CA VAL A 545 -7.98 -18.11 6.05
C VAL A 545 -7.19 -17.01 5.35
N SER A 546 -5.87 -16.95 5.55
CA SER A 546 -5.03 -15.86 5.03
C SER A 546 -4.40 -16.14 3.66
N ASP A 547 -4.38 -17.39 3.18
CA ASP A 547 -3.70 -17.79 1.95
C ASP A 547 -4.46 -18.92 1.21
N PHE A 548 -4.16 -19.12 -0.07
CA PHE A 548 -4.68 -20.19 -0.92
C PHE A 548 -3.98 -21.54 -0.71
N ARG A 549 -2.88 -21.58 0.06
CA ARG A 549 -2.21 -22.83 0.42
C ARG A 549 -3.14 -23.76 1.19
N GLN A 550 -2.85 -25.06 1.11
CA GLN A 550 -3.57 -26.07 1.88
C GLN A 550 -3.50 -25.73 3.36
N GLN A 551 -4.67 -25.68 3.98
CA GLN A 551 -4.82 -25.53 5.41
C GLN A 551 -4.76 -26.90 6.04
N HIS A 552 -3.96 -27.00 7.09
CA HIS A 552 -3.71 -28.20 7.86
C HIS A 552 -4.47 -28.08 9.18
N ARG A 553 -5.39 -29.01 9.44
CA ARG A 553 -6.18 -29.08 10.67
C ARG A 553 -5.85 -30.38 11.40
N THR A 554 -4.81 -30.31 12.21
CA THR A 554 -4.38 -31.39 13.10
C THR A 554 -5.31 -31.44 14.30
N ARG A 555 -6.03 -32.55 14.41
CA ARG A 555 -6.83 -32.91 15.57
C ARG A 555 -6.02 -33.83 16.46
N TRP A 556 -6.11 -33.61 17.77
CA TRP A 556 -5.53 -34.49 18.76
C TRP A 556 -6.63 -35.38 19.32
N GLY A 557 -6.31 -36.65 19.57
CA GLY A 557 -7.19 -37.52 20.35
C GLY A 557 -7.35 -37.07 21.79
N GLY A 558 -8.17 -37.80 22.55
CA GLY A 558 -8.33 -37.57 23.97
C GLY A 558 -7.40 -38.41 24.82
N TYR A 559 -7.19 -37.97 26.05
CA TYR A 559 -6.52 -38.79 27.07
C TYR A 559 -7.53 -39.77 27.65
N GLY A 560 -7.12 -41.02 27.86
CA GLY A 560 -7.95 -41.98 28.58
C GLY A 560 -8.11 -41.64 30.07
N ASP A 561 -8.96 -42.41 30.74
CA ASP A 561 -9.16 -42.35 32.19
C ASP A 561 -7.84 -42.23 32.98
N LEU A 562 -7.82 -41.31 33.95
CA LEU A 562 -6.67 -41.08 34.81
C LEU A 562 -6.45 -42.28 35.74
N PRO A 563 -5.25 -42.89 35.77
CA PRO A 563 -4.99 -44.02 36.65
C PRO A 563 -5.00 -43.59 38.12
N ALA A 564 -5.55 -44.43 39.00
CA ALA A 564 -5.49 -44.20 40.43
C ALA A 564 -4.04 -44.30 40.92
N VAL A 565 -3.57 -43.26 41.63
CA VAL A 565 -2.22 -43.22 42.21
C VAL A 565 -2.31 -43.64 43.67
N ALA A 566 -1.56 -44.69 44.05
CA ALA A 566 -1.48 -45.14 45.44
C ALA A 566 -0.70 -44.15 46.32
N GLU A 567 -1.00 -44.11 47.62
CA GLU A 567 -0.29 -43.24 48.57
C GLU A 567 1.22 -43.59 48.59
N GLY A 568 2.06 -42.60 48.28
CA GLY A 568 3.52 -42.75 48.21
C GLY A 568 4.08 -43.30 46.89
N ALA A 569 3.24 -43.54 45.88
CA ALA A 569 3.67 -43.98 44.55
C ALA A 569 3.92 -42.81 43.59
N ASP A 570 4.82 -43.03 42.63
CA ASP A 570 5.09 -42.08 41.54
C ASP A 570 3.96 -42.09 40.49
N TYR A 571 3.63 -40.91 39.97
CA TYR A 571 2.67 -40.74 38.87
C TYR A 571 3.23 -41.40 37.60
N GLN A 572 2.48 -42.33 37.02
CA GLN A 572 2.86 -42.95 35.74
C GLN A 572 2.63 -41.96 34.59
N ALA A 573 3.53 -41.96 33.60
CA ALA A 573 3.39 -41.11 32.42
C ALA A 573 2.14 -41.53 31.62
N LEU A 574 1.26 -40.57 31.33
CA LEU A 574 0.11 -40.79 30.47
C LEU A 574 0.59 -40.99 29.02
N SER A 575 -0.09 -41.89 28.29
CA SER A 575 0.14 -42.01 26.85
C SER A 575 -0.43 -40.79 26.14
N SER A 576 0.41 -40.06 25.40
CA SER A 576 -0.03 -38.91 24.62
C SER A 576 -0.99 -39.34 23.51
N PRO A 577 -2.09 -38.59 23.26
CA PRO A 577 -3.00 -38.88 22.18
C PRO A 577 -2.33 -38.76 20.81
N THR A 578 -2.76 -39.60 19.86
CA THR A 578 -2.35 -39.53 18.46
C THR A 578 -3.07 -38.39 17.74
N ASP A 579 -2.57 -37.99 16.58
CA ASP A 579 -3.14 -36.95 15.74
C ASP A 579 -3.79 -37.50 14.46
N GLU A 580 -4.80 -36.77 13.96
CA GLU A 580 -5.43 -36.97 12.65
C GLU A 580 -5.53 -35.61 11.97
N GLU A 581 -5.22 -35.55 10.67
CA GLU A 581 -5.11 -34.28 9.96
C GLU A 581 -6.12 -34.17 8.82
N ALA A 582 -7.02 -33.20 8.91
CA ALA A 582 -7.87 -32.80 7.79
C ALA A 582 -7.20 -31.66 7.00
N THR A 583 -7.21 -31.75 5.67
CA THR A 583 -6.65 -30.71 4.81
C THR A 583 -7.67 -30.14 3.85
N TYR A 584 -7.62 -28.82 3.61
CA TYR A 584 -8.43 -28.19 2.57
C TYR A 584 -7.77 -26.93 2.00
N GLY A 585 -8.04 -26.67 0.71
CA GLY A 585 -7.63 -25.44 0.03
C GLY A 585 -8.83 -24.53 -0.24
N VAL A 586 -8.59 -23.22 -0.24
CA VAL A 586 -9.61 -22.23 -0.59
C VAL A 586 -9.67 -22.09 -2.12
N THR A 587 -10.89 -22.07 -2.68
CA THR A 587 -11.09 -21.97 -4.14
C THR A 587 -11.91 -20.73 -4.51
N LYS A 588 -11.68 -20.21 -5.73
CA LYS A 588 -12.41 -19.05 -6.26
C LYS A 588 -13.65 -19.55 -7.00
N ARG A 589 -14.82 -19.01 -6.66
CA ARG A 589 -16.09 -19.25 -7.36
C ARG A 589 -16.68 -17.92 -7.79
N GLY A 590 -17.15 -17.83 -9.02
CA GLY A 590 -17.59 -16.56 -9.60
C GLY A 590 -17.98 -16.68 -11.06
N GLY A 591 -18.48 -15.58 -11.62
CA GLY A 591 -18.91 -15.49 -13.01
C GLY A 591 -18.96 -14.03 -13.46
N THR A 592 -19.09 -13.84 -14.77
CA THR A 592 -19.27 -12.51 -15.37
C THR A 592 -20.65 -12.38 -15.98
N GLU A 593 -21.27 -11.22 -15.81
CA GLU A 593 -22.54 -10.86 -16.44
C GLU A 593 -22.36 -9.53 -17.19
N ASP A 594 -22.90 -9.45 -18.40
CA ASP A 594 -22.74 -8.29 -19.28
C ASP A 594 -24.01 -7.45 -19.34
N VAL A 595 -23.89 -6.13 -19.23
CA VAL A 595 -24.95 -5.15 -19.54
C VAL A 595 -24.59 -4.44 -20.85
N THR A 596 -25.42 -4.61 -21.87
CA THR A 596 -25.17 -4.06 -23.21
C THR A 596 -25.68 -2.63 -23.34
N LEU A 597 -25.11 -1.86 -24.28
CA LEU A 597 -25.55 -0.51 -24.59
C LEU A 597 -27.02 -0.47 -25.07
N GLU A 598 -27.47 -1.51 -25.77
CA GLU A 598 -28.87 -1.65 -26.18
C GLU A 598 -29.81 -1.71 -24.97
N MET A 599 -29.45 -2.44 -23.91
CA MET A 599 -30.27 -2.51 -22.68
C MET A 599 -30.37 -1.15 -21.98
N ILE A 600 -29.29 -0.37 -21.99
CA ILE A 600 -29.26 0.99 -21.43
C ILE A 600 -30.10 1.94 -22.30
N LYS A 601 -29.95 1.85 -23.63
CA LYS A 601 -30.63 2.73 -24.59
C LYS A 601 -32.14 2.47 -24.66
N ASN A 602 -32.54 1.20 -24.57
CA ASN A 602 -33.94 0.77 -24.51
C ASN A 602 -34.54 0.96 -23.12
N ASP A 603 -33.73 1.34 -22.13
CA ASP A 603 -34.13 1.55 -20.73
C ASP A 603 -34.82 0.29 -20.16
N ASP A 604 -34.19 -0.88 -20.34
CA ASP A 604 -34.66 -2.17 -19.83
C ASP A 604 -34.45 -2.28 -18.30
N VAL A 605 -35.01 -1.33 -17.56
CA VAL A 605 -34.92 -1.14 -16.10
C VAL A 605 -35.26 -2.43 -15.35
N GLY A 606 -36.24 -3.19 -15.85
CA GLY A 606 -36.67 -4.44 -15.25
C GLY A 606 -35.59 -5.53 -15.27
N VAL A 607 -34.76 -5.59 -16.31
CA VAL A 607 -33.66 -6.57 -16.41
C VAL A 607 -32.48 -6.08 -15.58
N ILE A 608 -32.09 -4.82 -15.77
CA ILE A 608 -30.96 -4.18 -15.07
C ILE A 608 -31.12 -4.30 -13.55
N ARG A 609 -32.30 -3.95 -12.99
CA ARG A 609 -32.59 -4.06 -11.55
C ARG A 609 -32.57 -5.48 -11.00
N ARG A 610 -32.83 -6.50 -11.83
CA ARG A 610 -32.89 -7.90 -11.38
C ARG A 610 -31.52 -8.58 -11.35
N ILE A 611 -30.55 -8.10 -12.15
CA ILE A 611 -29.21 -8.68 -12.22
C ILE A 611 -28.58 -8.81 -10.81
N PRO A 612 -28.51 -7.76 -9.98
CA PRO A 612 -27.85 -7.85 -8.67
C PRO A 612 -28.59 -8.83 -7.75
N THR A 613 -29.92 -8.77 -7.71
CA THR A 613 -30.74 -9.69 -6.90
C THR A 613 -30.53 -11.16 -7.31
N LYS A 614 -30.50 -11.45 -8.61
CA LYS A 614 -30.31 -12.81 -9.12
C LYS A 614 -28.88 -13.32 -8.87
N LEU A 615 -27.87 -12.46 -9.07
CA LEU A 615 -26.48 -12.78 -8.79
C LEU A 615 -26.25 -13.05 -7.29
N SER A 616 -26.79 -12.21 -6.39
CA SER A 616 -26.71 -12.43 -4.93
C SER A 616 -27.30 -13.76 -4.52
N ARG A 617 -28.52 -14.06 -4.98
CA ARG A 617 -29.19 -15.33 -4.66
C ARG A 617 -28.44 -16.52 -5.22
N ALA A 618 -27.89 -16.42 -6.43
CA ALA A 618 -27.08 -17.48 -7.02
C ALA A 618 -25.79 -17.72 -6.24
N ALA A 619 -25.08 -16.67 -5.83
CA ALA A 619 -23.87 -16.77 -5.01
C ALA A 619 -24.17 -17.46 -3.66
N LYS A 620 -25.23 -17.04 -2.97
CA LYS A 620 -25.64 -17.60 -1.68
C LYS A 620 -26.08 -19.07 -1.78
N ARG A 621 -26.87 -19.38 -2.81
CA ARG A 621 -27.28 -20.76 -3.12
C ARG A 621 -26.07 -21.65 -3.39
N THR A 622 -25.03 -21.14 -4.06
CA THR A 622 -23.82 -21.91 -4.40
C THR A 622 -22.98 -22.21 -3.15
N LEU A 623 -22.87 -21.25 -2.22
CA LEU A 623 -22.24 -21.48 -0.92
C LEU A 623 -22.99 -22.53 -0.09
N ALA A 624 -24.30 -22.38 0.02
CA ALA A 624 -25.11 -23.30 0.79
C ALA A 624 -25.11 -24.72 0.21
N LYS A 625 -25.19 -24.85 -1.14
CA LYS A 625 -25.01 -26.15 -1.82
C LYS A 625 -23.66 -26.78 -1.51
N PHE A 626 -22.56 -26.02 -1.60
CA PHE A 626 -21.23 -26.52 -1.28
C PHE A 626 -21.15 -27.16 0.12
N VAL A 627 -21.77 -26.56 1.13
CA VAL A 627 -21.77 -27.12 2.49
C VAL A 627 -22.66 -28.35 2.60
N PHE A 628 -23.91 -28.27 2.12
CA PHE A 628 -24.83 -29.41 2.19
C PHE A 628 -24.39 -30.59 1.32
N ASP A 629 -23.58 -30.34 0.28
CA ASP A 629 -23.03 -31.38 -0.58
C ASP A 629 -22.04 -32.29 0.15
N PHE A 630 -21.39 -31.84 1.24
CA PHE A 630 -20.60 -32.73 2.11
C PHE A 630 -21.46 -33.85 2.71
N LEU A 631 -22.69 -33.52 3.13
CA LEU A 631 -23.64 -34.49 3.70
C LEU A 631 -24.31 -35.34 2.62
N ARG A 632 -24.60 -34.74 1.46
CA ARG A 632 -25.32 -35.41 0.36
C ARG A 632 -24.43 -36.37 -0.42
N SER A 633 -23.26 -35.91 -0.86
CA SER A 633 -22.37 -36.68 -1.76
C SER A 633 -21.63 -37.82 -1.05
N ASN A 634 -21.48 -37.72 0.28
CA ASN A 634 -20.77 -38.69 1.11
C ASN A 634 -19.33 -38.96 0.61
N ALA A 635 -18.59 -37.89 0.32
CA ALA A 635 -17.21 -37.99 -0.16
C ALA A 635 -16.27 -38.60 0.91
N ALA A 636 -15.12 -39.11 0.46
CA ALA A 636 -14.07 -39.58 1.36
C ALA A 636 -13.47 -38.42 2.16
N ILE A 637 -13.19 -38.66 3.45
CA ILE A 637 -12.61 -37.70 4.39
C ILE A 637 -11.13 -38.03 4.67
N TYR A 638 -10.54 -37.45 5.71
CA TYR A 638 -9.12 -37.57 6.05
C TYR A 638 -8.64 -39.00 6.35
N ASP A 639 -9.54 -39.90 6.76
CA ASP A 639 -9.25 -41.31 7.05
C ASP A 639 -9.39 -42.23 5.81
N SER A 640 -9.54 -41.64 4.63
CA SER A 640 -9.78 -42.33 3.34
C SER A 640 -11.11 -43.10 3.26
N LYS A 641 -11.98 -43.00 4.26
CA LYS A 641 -13.34 -43.57 4.25
C LYS A 641 -14.35 -42.47 3.94
N ALA A 642 -15.55 -42.85 3.49
CA ALA A 642 -16.65 -41.92 3.29
C ALA A 642 -17.08 -41.31 4.64
N LEU A 643 -17.58 -40.07 4.63
CA LEU A 643 -18.11 -39.41 5.84
C LEU A 643 -19.06 -40.32 6.64
N PHE A 644 -20.02 -40.92 5.94
CA PHE A 644 -20.95 -41.92 6.45
C PHE A 644 -20.52 -43.31 5.99
N HIS A 645 -20.07 -44.12 6.94
CA HIS A 645 -19.56 -45.47 6.67
C HIS A 645 -19.91 -46.42 7.83
N ALA A 646 -19.99 -47.72 7.54
CA ALA A 646 -20.28 -48.73 8.55
C ALA A 646 -19.23 -48.73 9.68
N ASP A 647 -17.94 -48.63 9.33
CA ASP A 647 -16.84 -48.55 10.31
C ASP A 647 -16.88 -47.31 11.20
N HIS A 648 -17.53 -46.23 10.74
CA HIS A 648 -17.73 -45.02 11.54
C HIS A 648 -18.94 -45.16 12.47
N ASN A 649 -19.72 -46.24 12.36
CA ASN A 649 -20.96 -46.48 13.08
C ASN A 649 -21.95 -45.30 12.99
N ASN A 650 -21.95 -44.61 11.84
CA ASN A 650 -22.74 -43.40 11.62
C ASN A 650 -23.66 -43.48 10.38
N LEU A 651 -23.81 -44.67 9.81
CA LEU A 651 -24.67 -44.96 8.66
C LEU A 651 -25.81 -45.91 9.06
N PHE A 652 -27.05 -45.52 8.74
CA PHE A 652 -28.29 -46.21 9.05
C PHE A 652 -29.16 -46.35 7.80
N THR A 653 -30.27 -47.11 7.90
CA THR A 653 -31.22 -47.32 6.80
C THR A 653 -32.69 -47.10 7.18
N GLY A 654 -32.96 -46.69 8.41
CA GLY A 654 -34.31 -46.49 8.93
C GLY A 654 -34.97 -45.22 8.37
N ALA A 655 -36.26 -45.32 8.03
CA ALA A 655 -37.07 -44.15 7.69
C ALA A 655 -37.18 -43.19 8.88
N LEU A 656 -37.51 -41.93 8.60
CA LEU A 656 -37.61 -40.90 9.63
C LEU A 656 -38.77 -41.18 10.59
N ASP A 657 -38.44 -41.67 11.78
CA ASP A 657 -39.38 -41.91 12.88
C ASP A 657 -38.73 -41.72 14.26
N LYS A 658 -39.53 -41.81 15.33
CA LYS A 658 -39.04 -41.63 16.71
C LYS A 658 -37.98 -42.68 17.09
N THR A 659 -38.13 -43.91 16.63
CA THR A 659 -37.21 -45.01 16.95
C THR A 659 -35.85 -44.85 16.28
N SER A 660 -35.83 -44.40 15.03
CA SER A 660 -34.62 -44.18 14.24
C SER A 660 -33.86 -42.96 14.75
N ILE A 661 -34.54 -41.87 15.12
CA ILE A 661 -33.88 -40.73 15.78
C ILE A 661 -33.24 -41.15 17.12
N ALA A 662 -33.91 -42.00 17.90
CA ALA A 662 -33.33 -42.52 19.15
C ALA A 662 -32.08 -43.37 18.90
N ALA A 663 -32.08 -44.17 17.82
CA ALA A 663 -30.92 -44.97 17.41
C ALA A 663 -29.74 -44.08 16.99
N HIS A 664 -29.97 -43.04 16.19
CA HIS A 664 -28.95 -42.07 15.79
C HIS A 664 -28.36 -41.33 17.00
N ARG A 665 -29.21 -40.86 17.92
CA ARG A 665 -28.77 -40.22 19.17
C ARG A 665 -27.89 -41.15 19.99
N LEU A 666 -28.29 -42.41 20.15
CA LEU A 666 -27.53 -43.39 20.90
C LEU A 666 -26.21 -43.75 20.22
N ALA A 667 -26.16 -43.76 18.89
CA ALA A 667 -24.93 -43.96 18.14
C ALA A 667 -23.94 -42.83 18.35
N MET A 668 -24.39 -41.57 18.28
CA MET A 668 -23.54 -40.39 18.56
C MET A 668 -23.03 -40.39 20.01
N LEU A 669 -23.88 -40.73 20.98
CA LEU A 669 -23.47 -40.85 22.38
C LEU A 669 -22.44 -41.97 22.64
N LYS A 670 -22.45 -43.01 21.79
CA LYS A 670 -21.54 -44.14 21.88
C LYS A 670 -20.27 -43.96 21.05
N GLN A 671 -20.14 -42.88 20.29
CA GLN A 671 -18.88 -42.56 19.61
C GLN A 671 -17.78 -42.42 20.66
N THR A 672 -16.64 -43.04 20.39
CA THR A 672 -15.47 -42.99 21.25
C THR A 672 -14.50 -41.93 20.75
N GLU A 673 -13.68 -41.42 21.66
CA GLU A 673 -12.59 -40.54 21.29
C GLU A 673 -11.57 -41.27 20.40
N LEU A 674 -10.72 -40.49 19.75
CA LEU A 674 -9.57 -41.07 19.05
C LEU A 674 -8.59 -41.55 20.11
N THR A 675 -8.25 -42.85 20.07
CA THR A 675 -7.27 -43.52 20.95
C THR A 675 -7.75 -43.79 22.38
N SER A 676 -8.53 -42.90 22.99
CA SER A 676 -9.28 -43.23 24.19
C SER A 676 -10.56 -43.98 23.83
N ASN A 677 -10.76 -45.17 24.38
CA ASN A 677 -12.03 -45.90 24.22
C ASN A 677 -13.18 -45.25 25.01
N ASP A 678 -12.94 -44.10 25.64
CA ASP A 678 -13.95 -43.34 26.36
C ASP A 678 -14.95 -42.70 25.40
N ARG A 679 -16.19 -42.59 25.87
CA ARG A 679 -17.30 -42.07 25.08
C ARG A 679 -17.33 -40.56 25.12
N ILE A 680 -17.44 -39.93 23.95
CA ILE A 680 -17.49 -38.46 23.82
C ILE A 680 -18.79 -37.90 24.43
N GLY A 681 -19.88 -38.68 24.40
CA GLY A 681 -21.14 -38.28 25.07
C GLY A 681 -21.90 -37.15 24.38
N ILE A 682 -21.67 -36.93 23.07
CA ILE A 682 -22.34 -35.88 22.30
C ILE A 682 -23.68 -36.35 21.74
N THR A 683 -24.67 -35.46 21.73
CA THR A 683 -26.00 -35.71 21.17
C THR A 683 -26.27 -34.87 19.93
N PRO A 684 -27.10 -35.36 18.97
CA PRO A 684 -27.55 -34.54 17.86
C PRO A 684 -28.48 -33.43 18.34
N THR A 685 -28.22 -32.19 17.90
CA THR A 685 -29.05 -31.01 18.16
C THR A 685 -29.79 -30.55 16.91
N ARG A 686 -29.35 -31.00 15.72
CA ARG A 686 -29.92 -30.61 14.43
C ARG A 686 -30.33 -31.79 13.59
N LEU A 687 -31.44 -31.64 12.89
CA LEU A 687 -31.98 -32.60 11.95
C LEU A 687 -32.00 -31.97 10.56
N VAL A 688 -31.25 -32.54 9.62
CA VAL A 688 -31.14 -32.08 8.23
C VAL A 688 -31.96 -33.02 7.36
N VAL A 689 -32.98 -32.48 6.71
CA VAL A 689 -33.97 -33.26 5.94
C VAL A 689 -34.22 -32.65 4.57
N PRO A 690 -34.62 -33.45 3.58
CA PRO A 690 -35.19 -32.95 2.33
C PRO A 690 -36.54 -32.25 2.62
N VAL A 691 -36.99 -31.39 1.70
CA VAL A 691 -38.19 -30.56 1.90
C VAL A 691 -39.47 -31.39 2.03
N GLU A 692 -39.49 -32.58 1.42
CA GLU A 692 -40.57 -33.55 1.46
C GLU A 692 -40.79 -34.13 2.87
N LEU A 693 -39.71 -34.28 3.66
CA LEU A 693 -39.77 -34.78 5.03
C LEU A 693 -39.92 -33.68 6.08
N GLN A 694 -39.98 -32.41 5.68
CA GLN A 694 -40.02 -31.30 6.61
C GLN A 694 -41.25 -31.35 7.52
N GLU A 695 -42.44 -31.63 6.98
CA GLU A 695 -43.67 -31.72 7.78
C GLU A 695 -43.59 -32.88 8.79
N ALA A 696 -43.18 -34.06 8.32
CA ALA A 696 -42.97 -35.23 9.17
C ALA A 696 -41.95 -34.96 10.29
N ALA A 697 -40.85 -34.27 9.98
CA ALA A 697 -39.84 -33.88 10.95
C ALA A 697 -40.42 -32.94 12.02
N VAL A 698 -41.21 -31.94 11.64
CA VAL A 698 -41.82 -31.01 12.60
C VAL A 698 -42.84 -31.73 13.48
N ASP A 699 -43.66 -32.61 12.89
CA ASP A 699 -44.69 -33.37 13.61
C ASP A 699 -44.10 -34.33 14.65
N LEU A 700 -42.89 -34.86 14.43
CA LEU A 700 -42.21 -35.74 15.39
C LEU A 700 -41.94 -35.05 16.74
N PHE A 701 -41.69 -33.74 16.73
CA PHE A 701 -41.40 -32.95 17.92
C PHE A 701 -42.63 -32.20 18.48
N LYS A 702 -43.78 -32.24 17.79
CA LYS A 702 -45.03 -31.70 18.35
C LYS A 702 -45.50 -32.54 19.53
N LEU A 703 -46.03 -31.86 20.55
CA LEU A 703 -46.72 -32.50 21.68
C LEU A 703 -48.15 -32.87 21.24
N SER A 704 -48.53 -34.14 21.43
CA SER A 704 -49.88 -34.61 21.13
C SER A 704 -50.90 -34.18 22.21
N THR A 705 -50.47 -34.10 23.48
CA THR A 705 -51.24 -33.60 24.62
C THR A 705 -50.30 -32.93 25.63
N ASN A 706 -50.80 -31.97 26.42
CA ASN A 706 -50.01 -31.24 27.42
C ASN A 706 -49.55 -32.08 28.62
N ASN A 707 -49.98 -33.34 28.74
CA ASN A 707 -49.86 -34.07 30.00
C ASN A 707 -48.64 -34.98 30.12
N GLU A 708 -47.99 -35.44 29.05
CA GLU A 708 -46.76 -36.26 29.19
C GLU A 708 -45.82 -36.04 28.00
N LYS A 709 -44.69 -35.36 28.23
CA LYS A 709 -43.63 -35.26 27.22
C LYS A 709 -42.92 -36.62 27.12
N THR A 710 -42.98 -37.28 25.97
CA THR A 710 -42.02 -38.37 25.71
C THR A 710 -40.60 -37.80 25.66
N PHE A 711 -39.59 -38.57 26.08
CA PHE A 711 -38.20 -38.08 26.16
C PHE A 711 -37.73 -37.40 24.87
N ILE A 712 -38.08 -37.96 23.70
CA ILE A 712 -37.75 -37.41 22.38
C ILE A 712 -38.46 -36.07 22.11
N GLN A 713 -39.70 -35.87 22.54
CA GLN A 713 -40.42 -34.59 22.42
C GLN A 713 -39.89 -33.51 23.37
N SER A 714 -39.04 -33.86 24.33
CA SER A 714 -38.30 -32.89 25.15
C SER A 714 -36.99 -32.42 24.50
N LEU A 715 -36.46 -33.17 23.51
CA LEU A 715 -35.34 -32.74 22.70
C LEU A 715 -35.84 -31.75 21.64
N THR A 716 -35.68 -30.45 21.88
CA THR A 716 -35.90 -29.43 20.86
C THR A 716 -34.74 -29.45 19.86
N MET A 717 -34.85 -30.26 18.81
CA MET A 717 -33.90 -30.25 17.70
C MET A 717 -34.25 -29.17 16.67
N ASN A 718 -33.25 -28.53 16.09
CA ASN A 718 -33.47 -27.58 15.00
C ASN A 718 -33.58 -28.33 13.66
N ILE A 719 -34.67 -28.10 12.93
CA ILE A 719 -34.95 -28.74 11.65
C ILE A 719 -34.45 -27.84 10.52
N ILE A 720 -33.55 -28.37 9.69
CA ILE A 720 -32.94 -27.68 8.56
C ILE A 720 -33.42 -28.35 7.26
N PRO A 721 -34.42 -27.79 6.57
CA PRO A 721 -34.88 -28.30 5.29
C PRO A 721 -33.90 -27.92 4.17
N VAL A 722 -33.53 -28.89 3.33
CA VAL A 722 -32.61 -28.69 2.19
C VAL A 722 -33.37 -28.77 0.88
N TRP A 723 -33.58 -27.61 0.23
CA TRP A 723 -34.47 -27.42 -0.92
C TRP A 723 -34.03 -28.08 -2.24
N TYR A 724 -32.83 -28.66 -2.31
CA TYR A 724 -32.28 -29.20 -3.57
C TYR A 724 -31.86 -30.67 -3.49
N TRP A 725 -32.03 -31.31 -2.33
CA TRP A 725 -31.83 -32.75 -2.24
C TRP A 725 -32.89 -33.45 -3.09
N THR A 726 -32.45 -34.38 -3.93
CA THR A 726 -33.32 -35.09 -4.88
C THR A 726 -33.86 -36.40 -4.31
N ASP A 727 -33.19 -36.93 -3.30
CA ASP A 727 -33.68 -38.07 -2.54
C ASP A 727 -34.63 -37.56 -1.47
N ALA A 728 -35.88 -38.00 -1.54
CA ALA A 728 -36.96 -37.56 -0.67
C ALA A 728 -36.97 -38.29 0.69
N ASN A 729 -36.17 -39.34 0.86
CA ASN A 729 -36.23 -40.20 2.05
C ASN A 729 -34.96 -40.13 2.91
N ASP A 730 -33.81 -39.82 2.32
CA ASP A 730 -32.53 -39.68 3.03
C ASP A 730 -32.55 -38.52 4.04
N TRP A 731 -32.03 -38.75 5.24
CA TRP A 731 -31.94 -37.71 6.26
C TRP A 731 -30.67 -37.83 7.11
N CYS A 732 -30.21 -36.71 7.68
CA CYS A 732 -29.00 -36.66 8.50
C CYS A 732 -29.28 -35.99 9.84
N THR A 733 -28.50 -36.34 10.87
CA THR A 733 -28.44 -35.53 12.10
C THR A 733 -27.03 -35.00 12.31
N ALA A 734 -26.96 -33.85 12.98
CA ALA A 734 -25.71 -33.19 13.30
C ALA A 734 -25.71 -32.73 14.76
N ALA A 735 -24.53 -32.78 15.37
CA ALA A 735 -24.23 -32.14 16.65
C ALA A 735 -24.14 -30.61 16.50
N ASP A 736 -24.05 -29.91 17.62
CA ASP A 736 -23.70 -28.50 17.58
C ASP A 736 -22.20 -28.32 17.25
N PRO A 737 -21.83 -27.43 16.32
CA PRO A 737 -20.42 -27.14 16.06
C PRO A 737 -19.63 -26.66 17.28
N ALA A 738 -20.31 -26.11 18.31
CA ALA A 738 -19.68 -25.72 19.56
C ALA A 738 -19.24 -26.92 20.41
N ASP A 739 -19.96 -28.04 20.34
CA ASP A 739 -19.60 -29.27 21.06
C ASP A 739 -18.50 -30.03 20.30
N ILE A 740 -18.67 -30.15 18.98
CA ILE A 740 -17.72 -30.85 18.10
C ILE A 740 -17.70 -30.19 16.72
N PRO A 741 -16.54 -29.67 16.26
CA PRO A 741 -16.45 -29.02 14.97
C PRO A 741 -16.47 -30.09 13.86
N GLY A 742 -17.66 -30.40 13.36
CA GLY A 742 -17.84 -31.42 12.32
C GLY A 742 -17.33 -30.98 10.95
N ILE A 743 -17.76 -29.81 10.46
CA ILE A 743 -17.34 -29.22 9.19
C ILE A 743 -16.75 -27.83 9.47
N GLU A 744 -15.60 -27.55 8.86
CA GLU A 744 -15.02 -26.21 8.86
C GLU A 744 -15.13 -25.58 7.47
N VAL A 745 -15.54 -24.31 7.44
CA VAL A 745 -15.56 -23.48 6.22
C VAL A 745 -14.64 -22.29 6.39
N GLY A 746 -13.61 -22.24 5.56
CA GLY A 746 -12.63 -21.17 5.50
C GLY A 746 -12.98 -20.12 4.45
N PHE A 747 -13.02 -18.85 4.85
CA PHE A 747 -13.15 -17.71 3.94
C PHE A 747 -11.83 -16.94 3.86
N LEU A 748 -11.42 -16.58 2.64
CA LEU A 748 -10.19 -15.81 2.44
C LEU A 748 -10.32 -14.44 3.13
N ASP A 749 -9.33 -14.08 3.94
CA ASP A 749 -9.28 -12.86 4.75
C ASP A 749 -10.51 -12.64 5.66
N GLY A 750 -11.26 -13.70 5.96
CA GLY A 750 -12.51 -13.62 6.71
C GLY A 750 -13.69 -12.99 5.94
N LYS A 751 -13.55 -12.76 4.63
CA LYS A 751 -14.59 -12.17 3.79
C LYS A 751 -15.66 -13.20 3.42
N GLN A 752 -16.75 -13.23 4.18
CA GLN A 752 -17.91 -14.11 3.93
C GLN A 752 -18.88 -13.60 2.85
N GLU A 753 -18.64 -12.39 2.36
CA GLU A 753 -19.49 -11.73 1.38
C GLU A 753 -18.85 -11.77 -0.01
N PRO A 754 -19.64 -11.95 -1.08
CA PRO A 754 -19.12 -11.92 -2.44
C PRO A 754 -18.72 -10.49 -2.84
N GLU A 755 -17.64 -10.38 -3.60
CA GLU A 755 -17.13 -9.14 -4.17
C GLU A 755 -17.63 -8.97 -5.61
N LEU A 756 -17.99 -7.75 -6.00
CA LEU A 756 -18.36 -7.38 -7.36
C LEU A 756 -17.33 -6.41 -7.94
N PHE A 757 -16.89 -6.66 -9.16
CA PHE A 757 -15.99 -5.78 -9.91
C PHE A 757 -16.65 -5.35 -11.21
N VAL A 758 -16.37 -4.11 -11.63
CA VAL A 758 -16.80 -3.59 -12.94
C VAL A 758 -15.58 -3.41 -13.83
N GLN A 759 -15.70 -3.83 -15.09
CA GLN A 759 -14.68 -3.53 -16.09
C GLN A 759 -14.97 -2.17 -16.73
N ASP A 760 -14.31 -1.11 -16.25
CA ASP A 760 -14.56 0.28 -16.68
C ASP A 760 -13.33 1.00 -17.29
N ALA A 761 -12.32 0.28 -17.76
CA ALA A 761 -11.17 0.91 -18.41
C ALA A 761 -11.54 1.39 -19.84
N PRO A 762 -11.43 2.71 -20.15
CA PRO A 762 -11.92 3.28 -21.42
C PRO A 762 -11.24 2.72 -22.67
N ASN A 763 -9.97 2.32 -22.55
CA ASN A 763 -9.13 1.87 -23.67
C ASN A 763 -8.90 0.35 -23.65
N VAL A 764 -9.42 -0.37 -22.65
CA VAL A 764 -9.18 -1.81 -22.48
C VAL A 764 -10.41 -2.46 -21.88
N GLY A 765 -11.20 -3.16 -22.70
CA GLY A 765 -12.29 -3.97 -22.18
C GLY A 765 -13.46 -4.12 -23.13
N SER A 766 -14.50 -4.80 -22.63
CA SER A 766 -15.70 -5.16 -23.36
C SER A 766 -16.47 -3.95 -23.95
N MET A 767 -16.30 -2.75 -23.40
CA MET A 767 -16.86 -1.51 -23.98
C MET A 767 -16.19 -1.14 -25.31
N PHE A 768 -14.89 -1.32 -25.44
CA PHE A 768 -14.16 -1.00 -26.67
C PHE A 768 -14.40 -2.05 -27.76
N SER A 769 -14.57 -3.31 -27.38
CA SER A 769 -14.69 -4.42 -28.34
C SER A 769 -16.14 -4.81 -28.68
N ALA A 770 -17.10 -4.54 -27.80
CA ALA A 770 -18.46 -5.07 -27.92
C ALA A 770 -19.55 -4.20 -27.23
N ASP A 771 -19.28 -2.92 -26.95
CA ASP A 771 -20.25 -1.96 -26.36
C ASP A 771 -21.02 -2.52 -25.14
N LYS A 772 -20.33 -3.24 -24.25
CA LYS A 772 -20.93 -3.87 -23.07
C LYS A 772 -20.13 -3.63 -21.78
N LEU A 773 -20.85 -3.38 -20.69
CA LEU A 773 -20.35 -3.26 -19.32
C LEU A 773 -20.32 -4.65 -18.68
N THR A 774 -19.13 -5.17 -18.36
CA THR A 774 -19.01 -6.49 -17.73
C THR A 774 -18.89 -6.37 -16.21
N TYR A 775 -19.83 -6.99 -15.49
CA TYR A 775 -19.76 -7.24 -14.06
C TYR A 775 -19.09 -8.57 -13.77
N LYS A 776 -18.19 -8.62 -12.78
CA LYS A 776 -17.53 -9.84 -12.32
C LYS A 776 -17.85 -10.06 -10.85
N LEU A 777 -18.52 -11.17 -10.54
CA LEU A 777 -18.74 -11.62 -9.17
C LEU A 777 -17.64 -12.60 -8.76
N ARG A 778 -17.11 -12.44 -7.54
CA ARG A 778 -16.08 -13.30 -6.97
C ARG A 778 -16.40 -13.61 -5.51
N HIS A 779 -16.38 -14.90 -5.17
CA HIS A 779 -16.53 -15.40 -3.82
C HIS A 779 -15.47 -16.48 -3.57
N ILE A 780 -14.72 -16.38 -2.48
CA ILE A 780 -13.53 -17.19 -2.25
C ILE A 780 -13.68 -17.92 -0.92
N TYR A 781 -13.89 -19.24 -1.00
CA TYR A 781 -14.12 -20.09 0.17
C TYR A 781 -13.72 -21.54 -0.10
N GLY A 782 -13.39 -22.25 0.98
CA GLY A 782 -13.06 -23.67 1.00
C GLY A 782 -13.59 -24.30 2.28
N GLY A 783 -13.50 -25.62 2.40
CA GLY A 783 -13.90 -26.31 3.60
C GLY A 783 -13.66 -27.80 3.51
N ALA A 784 -13.66 -28.46 4.66
CA ALA A 784 -13.56 -29.91 4.79
C ALA A 784 -14.33 -30.38 6.02
N VAL A 785 -14.60 -31.69 6.05
CA VAL A 785 -15.07 -32.37 7.24
C VAL A 785 -13.86 -32.57 8.16
N CYS A 786 -13.94 -32.01 9.37
CA CYS A 786 -12.95 -32.17 10.42
C CYS A 786 -13.28 -33.36 11.33
N ASP A 787 -14.56 -33.70 11.51
CA ASP A 787 -14.97 -34.83 12.35
C ASP A 787 -16.25 -35.51 11.85
N TYR A 788 -16.17 -36.83 11.60
CA TYR A 788 -17.31 -37.64 11.20
C TYR A 788 -18.27 -37.94 12.36
N ARG A 789 -17.79 -37.90 13.62
CA ARG A 789 -18.57 -38.25 14.82
C ARG A 789 -19.66 -37.23 15.11
N ALA A 790 -19.52 -36.03 14.56
CA ALA A 790 -20.52 -34.97 14.60
C ALA A 790 -21.78 -35.29 13.79
N PHE A 791 -21.76 -36.29 12.90
CA PHE A 791 -22.83 -36.55 11.95
C PHE A 791 -23.26 -38.01 11.95
N THR A 792 -24.55 -38.24 11.68
CA THR A 792 -25.07 -39.54 11.27
C THR A 792 -26.03 -39.39 10.10
N LYS A 793 -26.13 -40.39 9.23
CA LYS A 793 -27.02 -40.40 8.07
C LYS A 793 -27.83 -41.69 8.00
N ALA A 794 -29.10 -41.56 7.65
CA ALA A 794 -29.93 -42.67 7.22
C ALA A 794 -30.10 -42.62 5.70
N VAL A 795 -29.73 -43.71 5.03
CA VAL A 795 -29.98 -43.91 3.60
C VAL A 795 -31.16 -44.87 3.45
N VAL A 796 -32.30 -44.34 3.02
CA VAL A 796 -33.57 -45.09 3.04
C VAL A 796 -33.85 -45.62 1.63
N ALA A 797 -33.99 -46.95 1.52
CA ALA A 797 -34.13 -47.65 0.25
C ALA A 797 -35.49 -47.45 -0.45
#